data_AF-A0A5C3KHL4-F1
#
_entry.id   AF-A0A5C3KHL4-F1
#
_cell.length_a   1.000
_cell.length_b   1.000
_cell.length_c   1.000
_cell.angle_alpha   90.00
_cell.angle_beta   90.00
_cell.angle_gamma   90.00
#
_symmetry.space_group_name_H-M   'P 1'
#
loop_
_entity.id
_entity.type
_entity.pdbx_description
1 polymer ?
#
loop_
_entity_poly.entity_id
_entity_poly.type
_entity_poly.pdbx_seq_one_letter_code
_entity_poly.pdbx_strand_id
1 'polypeptide(L)'
;MADPIRPVRLYNLEEFNERCSDLFDDNVVDFVTFAACGIDKQRDEQASVDLSPSRLSDNEEDDLVVSGDCDSLLGVHKDLLCQSEVTIFPIPKYEDSLKKNVHLYHIWDDAHGNSLRVPLHHIPNLGIGKWSGTNTLLRVLFLDLYGRGRQSYHVTKVEEVLFVEKGVIPALLELLDERATTVPLSHSAEMFRIRLSTGRLAFGSCILPEWLVPLFGDRLRRSLVVNGVEWGRNLVFLHQVRGVKNSTYHAAFDTIAAQDAIYKFFDDYHLDFNFICDISPPWYIDMGLEVSSKDNDCLAMDTTKHAMLVSAVLNLTEAEGKRLTKAPSARYYRDPAAHLTGAAGLRLSPPPTLRGSRFCLYMQVYLTDKSYTYSPESRSFGKAIKASDLLAGKGEKYISELYRLYGLASERHKSAVRIECRVHVGFARETFKNLDEHVLWDSLLWFPSKTFWGFKKWRTLAFKYPVGWQFDGPAELRKFEPALHVTAMAAWSLNGLHSTPDLGPSSRELLETTLPRIRRDQVDKDHLPYPIRIIEAEESEESGDSSDDSNDADRARIARGARTPSFHARAAANAEEGMVIDLESLARRDDLVPHVPFGVIFWKELKMGEDIPVPRFHDRGLYLSDPTFKFLFGKDRATVHLDITRSRIAHAANPDRLRNRINQPLRSSPPPENYVGFNLEAEGMSLNAPIRDGGSDIVDGFDEEEDRERNDMIGSLDHGLEVVWNHFLPNIINLCPNRRNARDSPYCLLKKEALDEVTIEVYQNLYLGELFDDVQWCRGSRKEWNQVFDLLWPAKGEKKTGKLQNYPKSVYYPLWEAMMERMEDDVAQKAREQIHNIYNTLDWVPYALCDRIWSTRPEPNGFRKNSGHPATAPAPRIIVRATPQWVCSSLIIV
;
A
#
# COMPACT_ATOMS: atom_id res chain seq x y z
N MET A 1 -23.60 -23.21 -18.84
CA MET A 1 -23.42 -22.98 -20.28
C MET A 1 -22.00 -22.48 -20.49
N ALA A 2 -21.25 -23.12 -21.38
CA ALA A 2 -19.91 -22.66 -21.78
C ALA A 2 -20.01 -21.32 -22.53
N ASP A 3 -18.90 -20.57 -22.61
CA ASP A 3 -18.85 -19.31 -23.34
C ASP A 3 -18.92 -19.52 -24.87
N PRO A 4 -19.43 -18.55 -25.65
CA PRO A 4 -19.49 -18.67 -27.10
C PRO A 4 -18.10 -18.86 -27.69
N ILE A 5 -17.95 -19.82 -28.61
CA ILE A 5 -16.69 -20.09 -29.30
C ILE A 5 -16.60 -19.15 -30.50
N ARG A 6 -15.55 -18.31 -30.52
CA ARG A 6 -15.20 -17.43 -31.65
C ARG A 6 -13.93 -17.94 -32.33
N PRO A 7 -13.73 -17.66 -33.63
CA PRO A 7 -12.44 -17.87 -34.29
C PRO A 7 -11.32 -17.20 -33.48
N VAL A 8 -10.25 -17.95 -33.21
CA VAL A 8 -9.10 -17.43 -32.47
C VAL A 8 -8.12 -16.81 -33.44
N ARG A 9 -7.72 -15.56 -33.18
CA ARG A 9 -6.65 -14.87 -33.88
C ARG A 9 -5.45 -14.71 -32.96
N LEU A 10 -4.28 -15.07 -33.48
CA LEU A 10 -3.01 -14.86 -32.80
C LEU A 10 -2.56 -13.41 -32.99
N TYR A 11 -2.09 -12.82 -31.89
CA TYR A 11 -1.47 -11.50 -31.85
C TYR A 11 -0.12 -11.65 -31.16
N ASN A 12 0.92 -11.02 -31.68
CA ASN A 12 2.06 -10.69 -30.84
C ASN A 12 1.70 -9.48 -29.92
N LEU A 13 2.59 -9.14 -28.99
CA LEU A 13 2.31 -8.08 -28.01
C LEU A 13 2.21 -6.67 -28.64
N GLU A 14 2.94 -6.42 -29.73
CA GLU A 14 2.90 -5.15 -30.47
C GLU A 14 1.59 -5.00 -31.24
N GLU A 15 1.21 -6.00 -32.03
CA GLU A 15 -0.07 -6.04 -32.76
C GLU A 15 -1.27 -5.91 -31.80
N PHE A 16 -1.19 -6.49 -30.60
CA PHE A 16 -2.21 -6.33 -29.58
C PHE A 16 -2.33 -4.88 -29.10
N ASN A 17 -1.18 -4.21 -28.90
CA ASN A 17 -1.15 -2.80 -28.49
C ASN A 17 -1.63 -1.87 -29.60
N GLU A 18 -1.26 -2.12 -30.84
CA GLU A 18 -1.75 -1.38 -32.02
C GLU A 18 -3.26 -1.52 -32.13
N ARG A 19 -3.78 -2.74 -32.04
CA ARG A 19 -5.24 -2.96 -32.09
C ARG A 19 -5.97 -2.29 -30.93
N CYS A 20 -5.36 -2.26 -29.74
CA CYS A 20 -5.88 -1.48 -28.61
C CYS A 20 -5.97 0.02 -28.95
N SER A 21 -4.92 0.58 -29.58
CA SER A 21 -4.90 1.98 -30.00
C SER A 21 -6.00 2.28 -31.02
N ASP A 22 -6.10 1.47 -32.09
CA ASP A 22 -7.10 1.64 -33.14
C ASP A 22 -8.53 1.63 -32.58
N LEU A 23 -8.83 0.65 -31.73
CA LEU A 23 -10.16 0.53 -31.12
C LEU A 23 -10.43 1.66 -30.13
N PHE A 24 -9.41 2.17 -29.44
CA PHE A 24 -9.57 3.25 -28.48
C PHE A 24 -9.99 4.55 -29.16
N ASP A 25 -9.40 4.85 -30.31
CA ASP A 25 -9.70 6.04 -31.10
C ASP A 25 -11.09 5.96 -31.78
N ASP A 26 -11.55 4.74 -32.10
CA ASP A 26 -12.83 4.50 -32.76
C ASP A 26 -14.00 4.34 -31.76
N ASN A 27 -13.94 3.33 -30.88
CA ASN A 27 -15.00 3.00 -29.94
C ASN A 27 -14.48 2.43 -28.61
N VAL A 28 -14.62 3.21 -27.55
CA VAL A 28 -14.17 2.85 -26.19
C VAL A 28 -14.78 1.53 -25.68
N VAL A 29 -16.03 1.20 -26.02
CA VAL A 29 -16.67 -0.05 -25.59
C VAL A 29 -16.01 -1.25 -26.27
N ASP A 30 -15.70 -1.14 -27.56
CA ASP A 30 -15.00 -2.20 -28.29
C ASP A 30 -13.55 -2.33 -27.81
N PHE A 31 -12.86 -1.22 -27.55
CA PHE A 31 -11.56 -1.20 -26.90
C PHE A 31 -11.56 -1.95 -25.55
N VAL A 32 -12.50 -1.63 -24.65
CA VAL A 32 -12.60 -2.32 -23.35
C VAL A 32 -12.89 -3.81 -23.55
N THR A 33 -13.77 -4.15 -24.49
CA THR A 33 -14.10 -5.54 -24.79
C THR A 33 -12.88 -6.32 -25.30
N PHE A 34 -12.09 -5.72 -26.17
CA PHE A 34 -10.85 -6.32 -26.68
C PHE A 34 -9.77 -6.39 -25.60
N ALA A 35 -9.42 -5.27 -24.97
CA ALA A 35 -8.30 -5.21 -24.04
C ALA A 35 -8.54 -5.97 -22.73
N ALA A 36 -9.78 -5.98 -22.21
CA ALA A 36 -10.12 -6.66 -20.95
C ALA A 36 -10.57 -8.11 -21.15
N CYS A 37 -11.32 -8.40 -22.22
CA CYS A 37 -11.96 -9.71 -22.46
C CYS A 37 -11.34 -10.50 -23.64
N GLY A 38 -10.46 -9.87 -24.43
CA GLY A 38 -9.86 -10.48 -25.61
C GLY A 38 -10.83 -10.64 -26.79
N ILE A 39 -11.95 -9.92 -26.82
CA ILE A 39 -12.97 -10.09 -27.86
C ILE A 39 -12.95 -8.88 -28.80
N ASP A 40 -12.65 -9.10 -30.07
CA ASP A 40 -12.75 -8.09 -31.13
C ASP A 40 -14.13 -8.18 -31.79
N LYS A 41 -15.06 -7.31 -31.40
CA LYS A 41 -16.43 -7.32 -31.92
C LYS A 41 -16.54 -6.92 -33.38
N GLN A 42 -15.62 -6.08 -33.88
CA GLN A 42 -15.65 -5.64 -35.27
C GLN A 42 -15.25 -6.76 -36.23
N ARG A 43 -14.38 -7.67 -35.77
CA ARG A 43 -13.89 -8.82 -36.53
C ARG A 43 -14.58 -10.14 -36.18
N ASP A 44 -15.37 -10.16 -35.10
CA ASP A 44 -15.98 -11.35 -34.49
C ASP A 44 -14.93 -12.44 -34.13
N GLU A 45 -13.81 -12.00 -33.56
CA GLU A 45 -12.65 -12.84 -33.24
C GLU A 45 -12.32 -12.82 -31.73
N GLN A 46 -11.71 -13.90 -31.25
CA GLN A 46 -11.08 -13.98 -29.93
C GLN A 46 -9.57 -13.81 -30.10
N ALA A 47 -9.01 -12.77 -29.46
CA ALA A 47 -7.57 -12.56 -29.40
C ALA A 47 -6.91 -13.60 -28.49
N SER A 48 -5.79 -14.13 -28.97
CA SER A 48 -4.83 -14.92 -28.20
C SER A 48 -3.44 -14.33 -28.38
N VAL A 49 -2.75 -14.01 -27.29
CA VAL A 49 -1.42 -13.38 -27.36
C VAL A 49 -0.34 -14.47 -27.39
N ASP A 50 0.41 -14.53 -28.49
CA ASP A 50 1.59 -15.38 -28.63
C ASP A 50 2.86 -14.55 -28.39
N LEU A 51 3.72 -15.07 -27.53
CA LEU A 51 5.00 -14.44 -27.18
C LEU A 51 6.19 -15.14 -27.82
N SER A 52 5.97 -16.20 -28.59
CA SER A 52 7.03 -16.88 -29.33
C SER A 52 7.86 -15.97 -30.25
N PRO A 53 7.29 -14.91 -30.88
CA PRO A 53 8.09 -13.96 -31.68
C PRO A 53 8.99 -13.05 -30.83
N SER A 54 8.76 -12.98 -29.52
CA SER A 54 9.56 -12.17 -28.58
C SER A 54 10.70 -12.97 -27.95
N ARG A 55 11.02 -14.15 -28.47
CA ARG A 55 12.23 -14.87 -28.06
C ARG A 55 13.46 -14.16 -28.61
N LEU A 56 14.53 -14.15 -27.82
CA LEU A 56 15.83 -13.61 -28.22
C LEU A 56 16.31 -14.25 -29.52
N SER A 57 16.90 -13.41 -30.37
CA SER A 57 17.69 -13.82 -31.53
C SER A 57 19.18 -13.80 -31.19
N ASP A 58 20.00 -14.56 -31.95
CA ASP A 58 21.45 -14.65 -31.76
C ASP A 58 22.16 -13.28 -31.74
N ASN A 59 21.62 -12.26 -32.42
CA ASN A 59 22.22 -10.92 -32.48
C ASN A 59 21.94 -10.08 -31.21
N GLU A 60 20.93 -10.42 -30.42
CA GLU A 60 20.51 -9.67 -29.23
C GLU A 60 21.19 -10.18 -27.94
N GLU A 61 21.84 -11.34 -27.99
CA GLU A 61 22.57 -11.91 -26.85
C GLU A 61 23.70 -10.98 -26.39
N ASP A 62 24.39 -10.33 -27.33
CA ASP A 62 25.50 -9.39 -27.06
C ASP A 62 25.05 -8.14 -26.29
N ASP A 63 23.75 -7.84 -26.26
CA ASP A 63 23.16 -6.67 -25.58
C ASP A 63 22.69 -6.96 -24.15
N LEU A 64 22.91 -8.17 -23.66
CA LEU A 64 22.59 -8.56 -22.29
C LEU A 64 23.75 -8.28 -21.33
N VAL A 65 23.38 -7.93 -20.10
CA VAL A 65 24.31 -7.78 -18.96
C VAL A 65 23.83 -8.70 -17.86
N VAL A 66 24.75 -9.54 -17.37
CA VAL A 66 24.50 -10.44 -16.25
C VAL A 66 25.39 -10.06 -15.08
N SER A 67 24.79 -9.99 -13.90
CA SER A 67 25.53 -9.74 -12.65
C SER A 67 25.01 -10.64 -11.53
N GLY A 68 25.89 -10.99 -10.61
CA GLY A 68 25.56 -11.73 -9.40
C GLY A 68 25.66 -10.86 -8.14
N ASP A 69 24.92 -11.22 -7.09
CA ASP A 69 25.02 -10.60 -5.76
C ASP A 69 24.59 -11.57 -4.64
N CYS A 70 24.90 -11.21 -3.38
CA CYS A 70 24.38 -11.87 -2.19
C CYS A 70 23.22 -11.02 -1.64
N ASP A 71 21.98 -11.56 -1.64
CA ASP A 71 20.79 -10.77 -1.25
C ASP A 71 20.44 -10.88 0.24
N SER A 72 20.58 -12.07 0.83
CA SER A 72 20.18 -12.30 2.21
C SER A 72 20.86 -13.51 2.84
N LEU A 73 20.95 -13.54 4.17
CA LEU A 73 21.54 -14.65 4.95
C LEU A 73 20.62 -15.04 6.09
N LEU A 74 20.48 -16.34 6.32
CA LEU A 74 19.67 -16.92 7.39
C LEU A 74 20.43 -18.06 8.07
N GLY A 75 20.54 -17.98 9.39
CA GLY A 75 21.30 -18.93 10.20
C GLY A 75 20.67 -19.19 11.55
N VAL A 76 20.58 -20.46 11.96
CA VAL A 76 20.13 -20.79 13.32
C VAL A 76 21.32 -21.33 14.10
N HIS A 77 21.55 -20.80 15.29
CA HIS A 77 22.59 -21.29 16.18
C HIS A 77 22.17 -21.11 17.64
N LYS A 78 22.71 -21.93 18.55
CA LYS A 78 22.42 -21.80 19.99
C LYS A 78 23.03 -20.52 20.59
N ASP A 79 24.06 -19.98 19.97
CA ASP A 79 24.77 -18.77 20.42
C ASP A 79 24.77 -17.70 19.33
N LEU A 80 25.04 -16.45 19.72
CA LEU A 80 25.24 -15.34 18.80
C LEU A 80 26.60 -15.47 18.13
N LEU A 81 26.64 -15.51 16.79
CA LEU A 81 27.87 -15.75 16.02
C LEU A 81 28.48 -14.48 15.40
N CYS A 82 27.91 -13.31 15.66
CA CYS A 82 28.46 -12.04 15.18
C CYS A 82 29.70 -11.61 15.99
N GLN A 83 30.75 -11.21 15.28
CA GLN A 83 32.03 -10.70 15.78
C GLN A 83 32.01 -9.16 15.85
N SER A 84 30.92 -8.60 16.35
CA SER A 84 30.77 -7.16 16.57
C SER A 84 29.82 -6.91 17.74
N GLU A 85 29.68 -5.65 18.15
CA GLU A 85 28.71 -5.28 19.17
C GLU A 85 27.27 -5.58 18.73
N VAL A 86 26.44 -5.98 19.70
CA VAL A 86 25.02 -6.30 19.47
C VAL A 86 24.17 -5.28 20.19
N THR A 87 23.25 -4.66 19.46
CA THR A 87 22.19 -3.83 20.04
C THR A 87 21.03 -4.74 20.43
N ILE A 88 20.80 -4.89 21.73
CA ILE A 88 19.70 -5.67 22.31
C ILE A 88 18.54 -4.72 22.62
N PHE A 89 17.33 -5.09 22.23
CA PHE A 89 16.08 -4.42 22.60
C PHE A 89 15.49 -5.14 23.81
N PRO A 90 15.56 -4.56 25.02
CA PRO A 90 15.06 -5.25 26.21
C PRO A 90 13.56 -5.56 26.14
N ILE A 91 12.79 -4.72 25.45
CA ILE A 91 11.41 -5.02 25.07
C ILE A 91 11.37 -5.40 23.59
N PRO A 92 11.09 -6.68 23.28
CA PRO A 92 11.03 -7.16 21.91
C PRO A 92 9.93 -6.49 21.09
N LYS A 93 10.21 -6.27 19.81
CA LYS A 93 9.22 -5.74 18.85
C LYS A 93 8.42 -6.89 18.23
N TYR A 94 7.10 -6.92 18.44
CA TYR A 94 6.21 -7.91 17.82
C TYR A 94 6.14 -7.84 16.28
N GLU A 95 6.47 -6.68 15.71
CA GLU A 95 6.62 -6.51 14.27
C GLU A 95 7.80 -7.33 13.71
N ASP A 96 8.84 -7.51 14.53
CA ASP A 96 10.04 -8.24 14.14
C ASP A 96 9.87 -9.76 14.24
N SER A 97 8.83 -10.30 14.89
CA SER A 97 8.58 -11.75 14.92
C SER A 97 8.46 -12.35 13.51
N LEU A 98 9.03 -13.55 13.34
CA LEU A 98 8.96 -14.34 12.12
C LEU A 98 7.55 -14.94 11.96
N LYS A 99 6.77 -14.33 11.06
CA LYS A 99 5.37 -14.72 10.77
C LYS A 99 5.21 -15.52 9.48
N LYS A 100 6.22 -15.46 8.60
CA LYS A 100 6.15 -16.01 7.23
C LYS A 100 7.17 -17.12 7.07
N ASN A 101 6.83 -18.09 6.23
CA ASN A 101 7.72 -19.17 5.89
C ASN A 101 8.99 -18.64 5.22
N VAL A 102 10.14 -19.05 5.74
CA VAL A 102 11.48 -18.80 5.16
C VAL A 102 12.09 -20.06 4.58
N HIS A 103 11.33 -21.15 4.43
CA HIS A 103 11.76 -22.44 3.89
C HIS A 103 12.83 -23.17 4.73
N LEU A 104 13.22 -22.63 5.90
CA LEU A 104 14.03 -23.32 6.89
C LEU A 104 13.18 -24.08 7.91
N TYR A 105 13.76 -25.16 8.41
CA TYR A 105 13.21 -26.00 9.47
C TYR A 105 14.25 -26.11 10.58
N HIS A 106 13.79 -26.24 11.81
CA HIS A 106 14.62 -26.68 12.92
C HIS A 106 14.23 -28.11 13.30
N ILE A 107 15.22 -28.90 13.71
CA ILE A 107 15.04 -30.28 14.16
C ILE A 107 15.58 -30.38 15.58
N TRP A 108 14.75 -30.87 16.50
CA TRP A 108 15.12 -31.15 17.89
C TRP A 108 14.22 -32.25 18.46
N ASP A 109 14.63 -32.84 19.57
CA ASP A 109 13.81 -33.84 20.27
C ASP A 109 12.91 -33.15 21.29
N ASP A 110 11.62 -33.48 21.30
CA ASP A 110 10.68 -32.97 22.30
C ASP A 110 10.96 -33.55 23.70
N ALA A 111 10.23 -33.07 24.71
CA ALA A 111 10.35 -33.55 26.09
C ALA A 111 10.06 -35.06 26.27
N HIS A 112 9.50 -35.73 25.24
CA HIS A 112 9.22 -37.16 25.21
C HIS A 112 10.23 -37.94 24.34
N GLY A 113 11.26 -37.28 23.82
CA GLY A 113 12.29 -37.88 22.97
C GLY A 113 11.87 -38.10 21.51
N ASN A 114 10.78 -37.48 21.05
CA ASN A 114 10.37 -37.57 19.64
C ASN A 114 11.07 -36.48 18.83
N SER A 115 11.72 -36.86 17.73
CA SER A 115 12.33 -35.91 16.82
C SER A 115 11.27 -35.10 16.06
N LEU A 116 11.21 -33.80 16.33
CA LEU A 116 10.31 -32.85 15.68
C LEU A 116 11.04 -32.10 14.58
N ARG A 117 10.43 -32.02 13.39
CA ARG A 117 10.90 -31.17 12.29
C ARG A 117 9.88 -30.06 12.03
N VAL A 118 10.21 -28.83 12.41
CA VAL A 118 9.24 -27.73 12.44
C VAL A 118 9.72 -26.54 11.61
N PRO A 119 8.86 -25.96 10.74
CA PRO A 119 9.16 -24.70 10.07
C PRO A 119 9.44 -23.58 11.09
N LEU A 120 10.48 -22.77 10.89
CA LEU A 120 10.87 -21.75 11.88
C LEU A 120 9.73 -20.79 12.25
N HIS A 121 8.93 -20.39 11.27
CA HIS A 121 7.79 -19.48 11.44
C HIS A 121 6.57 -20.09 12.14
N HIS A 122 6.63 -21.36 12.57
CA HIS A 122 5.64 -21.96 13.45
C HIS A 122 6.12 -22.02 14.91
N ILE A 123 7.41 -21.79 15.15
CA ILE A 123 8.02 -21.80 16.48
C ILE A 123 7.78 -20.43 17.14
N PRO A 124 7.29 -20.38 18.40
CA PRO A 124 7.18 -19.14 19.15
C PRO A 124 8.47 -18.33 19.13
N ASN A 125 8.40 -17.04 18.74
CA ASN A 125 9.61 -16.24 18.57
C ASN A 125 9.44 -14.72 18.77
N LEU A 126 10.54 -14.06 19.15
CA LEU A 126 10.62 -12.62 19.39
C LEU A 126 11.90 -12.02 18.78
N GLY A 127 11.80 -10.83 18.20
CA GLY A 127 12.96 -10.05 17.75
C GLY A 127 13.65 -9.38 18.94
N ILE A 128 14.91 -9.73 19.20
CA ILE A 128 15.65 -9.33 20.40
C ILE A 128 16.71 -8.26 20.14
N GLY A 129 17.14 -8.06 18.89
CA GLY A 129 18.24 -7.13 18.63
C GLY A 129 18.71 -7.10 17.19
N LYS A 130 19.78 -6.33 16.97
CA LYS A 130 20.48 -6.18 15.69
C LYS A 130 21.99 -6.13 15.91
N TRP A 131 22.77 -6.45 14.87
CA TRP A 131 24.23 -6.28 14.83
C TRP A 131 24.62 -5.59 13.51
N SER A 132 25.68 -4.78 13.44
CA SER A 132 26.10 -4.16 12.17
C SER A 132 24.99 -3.40 11.40
N GLY A 133 24.31 -2.45 12.07
CA GLY A 133 23.38 -1.53 11.41
C GLY A 133 21.91 -2.00 11.27
N THR A 134 21.22 -1.51 10.24
CA THR A 134 19.75 -1.62 10.11
C THR A 134 19.28 -2.88 9.39
N ASN A 135 20.17 -3.50 8.60
CA ASN A 135 19.91 -4.63 7.70
C ASN A 135 19.94 -6.01 8.38
N THR A 136 20.20 -6.05 9.67
CA THR A 136 20.25 -7.30 10.43
C THR A 136 19.11 -7.40 11.43
N LEU A 137 18.84 -8.62 11.86
CA LEU A 137 17.85 -8.90 12.90
C LEU A 137 18.15 -10.23 13.59
N LEU A 138 18.20 -10.19 14.92
CA LEU A 138 18.29 -11.36 15.78
C LEU A 138 16.91 -11.69 16.32
N ARG A 139 16.53 -12.96 16.22
CA ARG A 139 15.33 -13.49 16.88
C ARG A 139 15.69 -14.62 17.80
N VAL A 140 14.96 -14.71 18.91
CA VAL A 140 14.97 -15.88 19.78
C VAL A 140 13.83 -16.80 19.38
N LEU A 141 14.12 -18.09 19.17
CA LEU A 141 13.15 -19.15 18.95
C LEU A 141 13.02 -19.98 20.23
N PHE A 142 11.79 -20.14 20.73
CA PHE A 142 11.50 -20.89 21.95
C PHE A 142 10.99 -22.29 21.61
N LEU A 143 11.91 -23.26 21.52
CA LEU A 143 11.61 -24.62 21.08
C LEU A 143 10.60 -25.33 21.99
N ASP A 144 10.77 -25.21 23.30
CA ASP A 144 9.95 -25.91 24.29
C ASP A 144 8.54 -25.32 24.46
N LEU A 145 8.27 -24.13 23.88
CA LEU A 145 6.92 -23.57 23.80
C LEU A 145 6.11 -24.14 22.62
N TYR A 146 6.77 -24.80 21.67
CA TYR A 146 6.11 -25.48 20.57
C TYR A 146 5.68 -26.90 20.98
N GLY A 147 4.45 -27.30 20.65
CA GLY A 147 3.98 -28.64 20.94
C GLY A 147 2.64 -28.98 20.27
N ARG A 148 2.14 -30.19 20.49
CA ARG A 148 0.86 -30.66 19.88
C ARG A 148 -0.32 -29.73 20.21
N GLY A 149 -0.34 -29.13 21.40
CA GLY A 149 -1.36 -28.18 21.83
C GLY A 149 -1.16 -26.73 21.34
N ARG A 150 0.00 -26.40 20.76
CA ARG A 150 0.34 -25.05 20.31
C ARG A 150 1.28 -25.07 19.10
N GLN A 151 0.71 -24.86 17.92
CA GLN A 151 1.43 -24.71 16.66
C GLN A 151 1.35 -23.26 16.18
N SER A 152 1.83 -22.33 17.00
CA SER A 152 1.74 -20.88 16.74
C SER A 152 3.05 -20.19 17.02
N TYR A 153 3.44 -19.25 16.15
CA TYR A 153 4.62 -18.40 16.34
C TYR A 153 4.46 -17.34 17.44
N HIS A 154 3.23 -17.16 17.92
CA HIS A 154 2.92 -16.08 18.84
C HIS A 154 3.45 -16.40 20.23
N VAL A 155 4.24 -15.49 20.82
CA VAL A 155 4.59 -15.48 22.25
C VAL A 155 3.55 -14.62 22.97
N THR A 156 2.97 -15.13 24.05
CA THR A 156 1.96 -14.39 24.82
C THR A 156 2.61 -13.28 25.62
N LYS A 157 1.82 -12.29 26.06
CA LYS A 157 2.36 -11.18 26.86
C LYS A 157 2.98 -11.66 28.19
N VAL A 158 2.38 -12.66 28.82
CA VAL A 158 2.90 -13.24 30.08
C VAL A 158 4.26 -13.88 29.86
N GLU A 159 4.42 -14.64 28.78
CA GLU A 159 5.70 -15.27 28.42
C GLU A 159 6.77 -14.24 28.05
N GLU A 160 6.41 -13.17 27.35
CA GLU A 160 7.31 -12.05 27.05
C GLU A 160 7.82 -11.39 28.33
N VAL A 161 6.93 -11.09 29.29
CA VAL A 161 7.31 -10.48 30.58
C VAL A 161 8.26 -11.40 31.34
N LEU A 162 7.93 -12.71 31.43
CA LEU A 162 8.81 -13.69 32.06
C LEU A 162 10.17 -13.77 31.36
N PHE A 163 10.21 -13.83 30.04
CA PHE A 163 11.45 -13.86 29.26
C PHE A 163 12.34 -12.66 29.56
N VAL A 164 11.76 -11.46 29.60
CA VAL A 164 12.50 -10.21 29.82
C VAL A 164 12.98 -10.10 31.27
N GLU A 165 12.09 -10.26 32.24
CA GLU A 165 12.41 -10.03 33.66
C GLU A 165 13.26 -11.15 34.27
N LYS A 166 13.08 -12.39 33.81
CA LYS A 166 13.77 -13.57 34.37
C LYS A 166 14.95 -14.03 33.54
N GLY A 167 15.07 -13.56 32.30
CA GLY A 167 16.14 -13.93 31.38
C GLY A 167 17.01 -12.75 30.95
N VAL A 168 16.44 -11.87 30.12
CA VAL A 168 17.21 -10.82 29.42
C VAL A 168 17.85 -9.83 30.40
N ILE A 169 17.07 -9.27 31.34
CA ILE A 169 17.58 -8.29 32.30
C ILE A 169 18.67 -8.90 33.20
N PRO A 170 18.46 -10.05 33.87
CA PRO A 170 19.51 -10.67 34.68
C PRO A 170 20.78 -11.00 33.90
N ALA A 171 20.64 -11.52 32.68
CA ALA A 171 21.79 -11.86 31.84
C ALA A 171 22.60 -10.61 31.45
N LEU A 172 21.93 -9.50 31.15
CA LEU A 172 22.60 -8.23 30.84
C LEU A 172 23.28 -7.62 32.06
N LEU A 173 22.63 -7.66 33.24
CA LEU A 173 23.22 -7.18 34.49
C LEU A 173 24.49 -7.98 34.85
N GLU A 174 24.47 -9.30 34.69
CA GLU A 174 25.64 -10.15 34.95
C GLU A 174 26.79 -9.86 33.97
N LEU A 175 26.48 -9.63 32.69
CA LEU A 175 27.50 -9.44 31.66
C LEU A 175 28.11 -8.04 31.64
N LEU A 176 27.30 -7.01 31.88
CA LEU A 176 27.74 -5.61 31.82
C LEU A 176 28.26 -5.09 33.16
N ASP A 177 27.88 -5.73 34.27
CA ASP A 177 28.33 -5.44 35.63
C ASP A 177 28.27 -3.92 35.93
N GLU A 178 29.41 -3.27 36.16
CA GLU A 178 29.52 -1.83 36.45
C GLU A 178 28.97 -0.92 35.33
N ARG A 179 28.80 -1.44 34.10
CA ARG A 179 28.29 -0.70 32.93
C ARG A 179 26.80 -0.93 32.66
N ALA A 180 26.09 -1.62 33.54
CA ALA A 180 24.68 -1.96 33.34
C ALA A 180 23.68 -0.81 33.55
N THR A 181 24.13 0.46 33.58
CA THR A 181 23.27 1.64 33.78
C THR A 181 22.20 1.83 32.70
N THR A 182 22.39 1.21 31.53
CA THR A 182 21.43 1.23 30.41
C THR A 182 20.47 0.04 30.41
N VAL A 183 20.65 -0.93 31.31
CA VAL A 183 19.79 -2.10 31.44
C VAL A 183 18.52 -1.69 32.21
N PRO A 184 17.32 -2.02 31.72
CA PRO A 184 16.10 -1.62 32.40
C PRO A 184 15.88 -2.35 33.72
N LEU A 185 15.20 -1.68 34.65
CA LEU A 185 14.90 -2.20 35.98
C LEU A 185 13.88 -3.35 35.98
N SER A 186 12.89 -3.28 35.09
CA SER A 186 11.83 -4.28 34.92
C SER A 186 11.15 -4.11 33.57
N HIS A 187 10.33 -5.08 33.18
CA HIS A 187 9.55 -4.98 31.95
C HIS A 187 8.58 -3.79 32.01
N SER A 188 7.89 -3.61 33.13
CA SER A 188 6.94 -2.51 33.32
C SER A 188 7.62 -1.14 33.31
N ALA A 189 8.80 -1.01 33.93
CA ALA A 189 9.55 0.25 33.96
C ALA A 189 10.01 0.63 32.55
N GLU A 190 10.47 -0.35 31.77
CA GLU A 190 10.86 -0.08 30.38
C GLU A 190 9.65 0.24 29.50
N MET A 191 8.54 -0.50 29.63
CA MET A 191 7.28 -0.21 28.93
C MET A 191 6.75 1.20 29.22
N PHE A 192 6.92 1.68 30.45
CA PHE A 192 6.61 3.06 30.82
C PHE A 192 7.54 4.04 30.11
N ARG A 193 8.87 3.80 30.17
CA ARG A 193 9.89 4.67 29.56
C ARG A 193 9.76 4.78 28.05
N ILE A 194 9.46 3.68 27.35
CA ILE A 194 9.37 3.66 25.88
C ILE A 194 8.05 4.23 25.35
N ARG A 195 7.03 4.45 26.20
CA ARG A 195 5.74 4.96 25.74
C ARG A 195 5.80 6.48 25.61
N LEU A 196 5.78 6.97 24.37
CA LEU A 196 5.69 8.40 24.08
C LEU A 196 4.32 8.96 24.46
N SER A 197 4.23 10.29 24.61
CA SER A 197 2.97 11.02 24.83
C SER A 197 1.89 10.70 23.79
N THR A 198 2.31 10.43 22.54
CA THR A 198 1.44 10.00 21.43
C THR A 198 0.88 8.58 21.55
N GLY A 199 1.27 7.81 22.58
CA GLY A 199 0.97 6.39 22.72
C GLY A 199 1.81 5.46 21.82
N ARG A 200 2.67 6.01 20.96
CA ARG A 200 3.66 5.24 20.18
C ARG A 200 4.80 4.77 21.08
N LEU A 201 5.43 3.67 20.70
CA LEU A 201 6.57 3.11 21.43
C LEU A 201 7.90 3.56 20.79
N ALA A 202 8.74 4.25 21.54
CA ALA A 202 10.14 4.54 21.23
C ALA A 202 11.03 3.55 22.01
N PHE A 203 11.33 2.43 21.37
CA PHE A 203 12.04 1.33 22.00
C PHE A 203 13.47 1.72 22.39
N GLY A 204 13.83 1.43 23.65
CA GLY A 204 15.19 1.50 24.14
C GLY A 204 16.09 0.41 23.59
N SER A 205 17.40 0.63 23.71
CA SER A 205 18.41 -0.38 23.42
C SER A 205 19.51 -0.42 24.47
N CYS A 206 20.12 -1.58 24.60
CA CYS A 206 21.34 -1.81 25.37
C CYS A 206 22.40 -2.38 24.42
N ILE A 207 23.62 -1.86 24.48
CA ILE A 207 24.72 -2.32 23.62
C ILE A 207 25.52 -3.37 24.39
N LEU A 208 25.61 -4.56 23.81
CA LEU A 208 26.47 -5.63 24.29
C LEU A 208 27.79 -5.59 23.52
N PRO A 209 28.93 -5.31 24.17
CA PRO A 209 30.24 -5.29 23.52
C PRO A 209 30.62 -6.64 22.91
N GLU A 210 31.37 -6.59 21.82
CA GLU A 210 31.80 -7.75 21.02
C GLU A 210 32.33 -8.93 21.87
N TRP A 211 33.23 -8.68 22.82
CA TRP A 211 33.85 -9.74 23.63
C TRP A 211 32.88 -10.44 24.60
N LEU A 212 31.69 -9.88 24.84
CA LEU A 212 30.65 -10.47 25.68
C LEU A 212 29.56 -11.19 24.87
N VAL A 213 29.47 -10.94 23.56
CA VAL A 213 28.47 -11.53 22.67
C VAL A 213 28.47 -13.06 22.72
N PRO A 214 29.62 -13.77 22.66
CA PRO A 214 29.63 -15.24 22.74
C PRO A 214 29.09 -15.80 24.05
N LEU A 215 29.10 -15.01 25.13
CA LEU A 215 28.66 -15.44 26.46
C LEU A 215 27.15 -15.25 26.68
N PHE A 216 26.49 -14.43 25.84
CA PHE A 216 25.10 -14.02 26.06
C PHE A 216 24.11 -15.18 26.03
N GLY A 217 24.22 -16.08 25.05
CA GLY A 217 23.28 -17.20 24.89
C GLY A 217 23.22 -18.10 26.14
N ASP A 218 24.39 -18.48 26.65
CA ASP A 218 24.50 -19.32 27.84
C ASP A 218 24.06 -18.60 29.11
N ARG A 219 24.37 -17.31 29.26
CA ARG A 219 23.90 -16.51 30.40
C ARG A 219 22.39 -16.31 30.39
N LEU A 220 21.80 -16.08 29.22
CA LEU A 220 20.35 -15.97 29.04
C LEU A 220 19.64 -17.27 29.42
N ARG A 221 20.08 -18.41 28.88
CA ARG A 221 19.51 -19.73 29.21
C ARG A 221 19.62 -20.04 30.69
N ARG A 222 20.80 -19.82 31.29
CA ARG A 222 21.03 -20.05 32.73
C ARG A 222 20.11 -19.18 33.58
N SER A 223 20.01 -17.90 33.26
CA SER A 223 19.14 -16.96 33.99
C SER A 223 17.68 -17.40 33.96
N LEU A 224 17.17 -17.79 32.79
CA LEU A 224 15.80 -18.29 32.62
C LEU A 224 15.54 -19.51 33.49
N VAL A 225 16.41 -20.54 33.43
CA VAL A 225 16.25 -21.78 34.20
C VAL A 225 16.31 -21.53 35.71
N VAL A 226 17.31 -20.77 36.19
CA VAL A 226 17.45 -20.46 37.62
C VAL A 226 16.23 -19.70 38.16
N ASN A 227 15.57 -18.91 37.32
CA ASN A 227 14.36 -18.15 37.67
C ASN A 227 13.05 -18.88 37.35
N GLY A 228 13.08 -20.19 37.09
CA GLY A 228 11.88 -21.03 36.92
C GLY A 228 11.22 -20.96 35.54
N VAL A 229 11.90 -20.42 34.54
CA VAL A 229 11.43 -20.35 33.14
C VAL A 229 12.02 -21.51 32.34
N GLU A 230 11.56 -22.73 32.63
CA GLU A 230 12.12 -23.97 32.09
C GLU A 230 12.07 -24.06 30.56
N TRP A 231 11.02 -23.51 29.93
CA TRP A 231 10.87 -23.49 28.47
C TRP A 231 11.91 -22.61 27.75
N GLY A 232 12.69 -21.82 28.50
CA GLY A 232 13.81 -21.05 27.98
C GLY A 232 15.11 -21.85 27.82
N ARG A 233 15.17 -23.08 28.36
CA ARG A 233 16.39 -23.89 28.41
C ARG A 233 16.98 -24.17 27.03
N ASN A 234 16.14 -24.50 26.05
CA ASN A 234 16.57 -24.91 24.72
C ASN A 234 16.41 -23.80 23.67
N LEU A 235 16.36 -22.53 24.07
CA LEU A 235 16.23 -21.45 23.09
C LEU A 235 17.43 -21.39 22.15
N VAL A 236 17.17 -20.98 20.91
CA VAL A 236 18.17 -20.76 19.85
C VAL A 236 17.96 -19.41 19.19
N PHE A 237 18.99 -18.89 18.52
CA PHE A 237 18.98 -17.61 17.83
C PHE A 237 18.89 -17.81 16.32
N LEU A 238 17.95 -17.12 15.69
CA LEU A 238 17.89 -16.92 14.25
C LEU A 238 18.58 -15.60 13.90
N HIS A 239 19.68 -15.72 13.19
CA HIS A 239 20.43 -14.64 12.56
C HIS A 239 19.83 -14.37 11.18
N GLN A 240 19.49 -13.12 10.91
CA GLN A 240 19.03 -12.68 9.60
C GLN A 240 19.79 -11.45 9.13
N VAL A 241 20.34 -11.51 7.92
CA VAL A 241 20.74 -10.34 7.12
C VAL A 241 19.75 -10.20 5.97
N ARG A 242 19.20 -9.00 5.73
CA ARG A 242 18.22 -8.76 4.68
C ARG A 242 18.28 -7.33 4.14
N GLY A 243 17.90 -7.18 2.86
CA GLY A 243 17.71 -5.87 2.24
C GLY A 243 19.02 -5.23 1.79
N VAL A 244 19.97 -6.08 1.41
CA VAL A 244 21.36 -5.70 1.11
C VAL A 244 21.66 -5.86 -0.38
N LYS A 245 20.59 -5.80 -1.19
CA LYS A 245 20.66 -5.78 -2.65
C LYS A 245 21.73 -4.80 -3.09
N ASN A 246 22.49 -5.20 -4.10
CA ASN A 246 23.48 -4.36 -4.77
C ASN A 246 24.76 -4.07 -3.98
N SER A 247 24.96 -4.65 -2.78
CA SER A 247 26.17 -4.39 -1.98
C SER A 247 27.39 -5.22 -2.40
N THR A 248 27.17 -6.37 -3.08
CA THR A 248 28.23 -7.33 -3.44
C THR A 248 28.17 -7.77 -4.90
N TYR A 249 28.04 -6.80 -5.81
CA TYR A 249 28.03 -7.08 -7.25
C TYR A 249 29.32 -7.76 -7.71
N HIS A 250 29.17 -8.81 -8.51
CA HIS A 250 30.27 -9.52 -9.15
C HIS A 250 29.86 -10.06 -10.52
N ALA A 251 30.85 -10.48 -11.31
CA ALA A 251 30.61 -11.17 -12.57
C ALA A 251 29.93 -12.51 -12.30
N ALA A 252 28.77 -12.73 -12.92
CA ALA A 252 27.83 -13.81 -12.59
C ALA A 252 28.40 -15.24 -12.68
N PHE A 253 29.32 -15.48 -13.61
CA PHE A 253 29.88 -16.80 -13.89
C PHE A 253 31.32 -16.97 -13.40
N ASP A 254 31.90 -15.92 -12.81
CA ASP A 254 33.23 -15.97 -12.23
C ASP A 254 33.16 -16.43 -10.77
N THR A 255 33.56 -17.69 -10.55
CA THR A 255 33.57 -18.29 -9.21
C THR A 255 34.54 -17.62 -8.24
N ILE A 256 35.62 -17.01 -8.74
CA ILE A 256 36.60 -16.31 -7.90
C ILE A 256 35.97 -14.99 -7.45
N ALA A 257 35.41 -14.22 -8.38
CA ALA A 257 34.69 -12.99 -8.04
C ALA A 257 33.50 -13.23 -7.10
N ALA A 258 32.76 -14.33 -7.31
CA ALA A 258 31.68 -14.75 -6.41
C ALA A 258 32.21 -15.11 -5.01
N GLN A 259 33.34 -15.82 -4.93
CA GLN A 259 33.97 -16.17 -3.65
C GLN A 259 34.43 -14.92 -2.89
N ASP A 260 35.05 -13.97 -3.57
CA ASP A 260 35.51 -12.70 -2.98
C ASP A 260 34.31 -11.87 -2.51
N ALA A 261 33.22 -11.83 -3.29
CA ALA A 261 31.98 -11.17 -2.91
C ALA A 261 31.33 -11.80 -1.67
N ILE A 262 31.36 -13.14 -1.56
CA ILE A 262 30.86 -13.86 -0.38
C ILE A 262 31.72 -13.57 0.84
N TYR A 263 33.05 -13.61 0.73
CA TYR A 263 33.92 -13.26 1.87
C TYR A 263 33.69 -11.83 2.32
N LYS A 264 33.65 -10.89 1.37
CA LYS A 264 33.31 -9.51 1.65
C LYS A 264 31.94 -9.37 2.34
N PHE A 265 30.92 -10.11 1.88
CA PHE A 265 29.60 -10.11 2.51
C PHE A 265 29.68 -10.51 3.98
N PHE A 266 30.38 -11.61 4.28
CA PHE A 266 30.53 -12.10 5.65
C PHE A 266 31.34 -11.14 6.52
N ASP A 267 32.41 -10.56 5.98
CA ASP A 267 33.22 -9.54 6.65
C ASP A 267 32.42 -8.27 6.97
N ASP A 268 31.65 -7.76 5.99
CA ASP A 268 30.79 -6.57 6.15
C ASP A 268 29.73 -6.76 7.26
N TYR A 269 29.31 -8.00 7.50
CA TYR A 269 28.36 -8.35 8.57
C TYR A 269 29.02 -8.97 9.81
N HIS A 270 30.35 -8.93 9.91
CA HIS A 270 31.14 -9.44 11.03
C HIS A 270 30.81 -10.89 11.38
N LEU A 271 30.83 -11.76 10.37
CA LEU A 271 30.56 -13.20 10.50
C LEU A 271 31.75 -14.00 9.98
N ASP A 272 32.14 -15.05 10.68
CA ASP A 272 33.21 -15.94 10.23
C ASP A 272 32.66 -16.97 9.23
N PHE A 273 32.96 -16.77 7.95
CA PHE A 273 32.56 -17.68 6.89
C PHE A 273 33.07 -19.11 7.11
N ASN A 274 34.34 -19.28 7.51
CA ASN A 274 34.97 -20.60 7.63
C ASN A 274 34.37 -21.40 8.79
N PHE A 275 33.98 -20.71 9.87
CA PHE A 275 33.25 -21.35 10.95
C PHE A 275 31.81 -21.70 10.55
N ILE A 276 31.12 -20.77 9.88
CA ILE A 276 29.70 -20.92 9.53
C ILE A 276 29.49 -21.95 8.42
N CYS A 277 30.43 -22.11 7.48
CA CYS A 277 30.24 -23.00 6.35
C CYS A 277 30.09 -24.48 6.76
N ASP A 278 30.64 -24.88 7.90
CA ASP A 278 30.66 -26.27 8.38
C ASP A 278 29.73 -26.53 9.58
N ILE A 279 28.95 -25.52 10.00
CA ILE A 279 28.14 -25.60 11.21
C ILE A 279 26.83 -26.39 11.01
N SER A 280 26.36 -27.04 12.08
CA SER A 280 25.07 -27.71 12.15
C SER A 280 24.17 -27.07 13.23
N PRO A 281 22.91 -26.70 12.91
CA PRO A 281 22.26 -26.82 11.61
C PRO A 281 22.86 -25.87 10.55
N PRO A 282 22.73 -26.21 9.26
CA PRO A 282 23.33 -25.44 8.18
C PRO A 282 22.78 -24.02 8.05
N TRP A 283 23.65 -23.10 7.64
CA TRP A 283 23.29 -21.72 7.28
C TRP A 283 23.00 -21.60 5.79
N TYR A 284 22.14 -20.66 5.43
CA TYR A 284 21.67 -20.45 4.07
C TYR A 284 21.84 -19.01 3.62
N ILE A 285 22.26 -18.84 2.37
CA ILE A 285 22.44 -17.55 1.70
C ILE A 285 21.61 -17.54 0.42
N ASP A 286 21.01 -16.39 0.12
CA ASP A 286 20.33 -16.16 -1.15
C ASP A 286 21.31 -15.58 -2.15
N MET A 287 21.67 -16.38 -3.15
CA MET A 287 22.49 -15.95 -4.28
C MET A 287 21.58 -15.43 -5.39
N GLY A 288 21.79 -14.18 -5.79
CA GLY A 288 21.07 -13.51 -6.85
C GLY A 288 21.85 -13.52 -8.17
N LEU A 289 21.11 -13.65 -9.27
CA LEU A 289 21.56 -13.46 -10.64
C LEU A 289 20.57 -12.51 -11.31
N GLU A 290 21.05 -11.38 -11.85
CA GLU A 290 20.22 -10.42 -12.57
C GLU A 290 20.68 -10.32 -14.02
N VAL A 291 19.72 -10.46 -14.93
CA VAL A 291 19.88 -10.29 -16.38
C VAL A 291 19.12 -9.04 -16.81
N SER A 292 19.79 -8.11 -17.49
CA SER A 292 19.17 -6.89 -17.98
C SER A 292 19.71 -6.50 -19.37
N SER A 293 18.91 -5.79 -20.16
CA SER A 293 19.33 -5.23 -21.45
C SER A 293 20.17 -3.94 -21.27
N LYS A 294 21.16 -3.72 -22.14
CA LYS A 294 21.94 -2.46 -22.26
C LYS A 294 21.08 -1.31 -22.78
N ASP A 295 20.14 -1.60 -23.67
CA ASP A 295 19.37 -0.61 -24.44
C ASP A 295 18.02 -0.24 -23.81
N ASN A 296 17.87 -0.50 -22.51
CA ASN A 296 16.66 -0.26 -21.72
C ASN A 296 15.42 -1.07 -22.15
N ASP A 297 15.61 -2.17 -22.88
CA ASP A 297 14.52 -3.08 -23.20
C ASP A 297 14.12 -3.97 -22.02
N CYS A 298 12.91 -4.52 -22.12
CA CYS A 298 12.26 -5.27 -21.06
C CYS A 298 12.41 -6.77 -21.29
N LEU A 299 12.89 -7.46 -20.27
CA LEU A 299 13.00 -8.90 -20.24
C LEU A 299 11.90 -9.53 -19.40
N ALA A 300 11.46 -10.72 -19.81
CA ALA A 300 10.65 -11.61 -19.00
C ALA A 300 11.07 -13.08 -19.17
N MET A 301 10.53 -13.96 -18.34
CA MET A 301 10.75 -15.40 -18.45
C MET A 301 9.73 -16.09 -19.35
N ASP A 302 10.20 -16.87 -20.33
CA ASP A 302 9.35 -17.78 -21.11
C ASP A 302 8.89 -18.92 -20.19
N THR A 303 7.58 -18.96 -19.96
CA THR A 303 6.94 -19.95 -19.07
C THR A 303 7.18 -21.38 -19.55
N THR A 304 7.30 -21.59 -20.86
CA THR A 304 7.54 -22.90 -21.48
C THR A 304 8.96 -23.43 -21.19
N LYS A 305 9.88 -22.54 -20.82
CA LYS A 305 11.30 -22.84 -20.59
C LYS A 305 11.66 -23.01 -19.11
N HIS A 306 10.69 -22.85 -18.20
CA HIS A 306 10.92 -23.02 -16.74
C HIS A 306 11.58 -24.36 -16.39
N ALA A 307 11.17 -25.47 -17.01
CA ALA A 307 11.75 -26.79 -16.76
C ALA A 307 13.25 -26.84 -17.10
N MET A 308 13.63 -26.23 -18.22
CA MET A 308 14.99 -26.18 -18.73
C MET A 308 15.88 -25.31 -17.83
N LEU A 309 15.42 -24.10 -17.49
CA LEU A 309 16.11 -23.21 -16.57
C LEU A 309 16.31 -23.84 -15.19
N VAL A 310 15.26 -24.43 -14.62
CA VAL A 310 15.33 -25.09 -13.31
C VAL A 310 16.30 -26.27 -13.35
N SER A 311 16.33 -27.04 -14.44
CA SER A 311 17.28 -28.15 -14.60
C SER A 311 18.72 -27.64 -14.59
N ALA A 312 19.02 -26.57 -15.33
CA ALA A 312 20.36 -26.01 -15.40
C ALA A 312 20.82 -25.39 -14.06
N VAL A 313 19.96 -24.55 -13.44
CA VAL A 313 20.29 -23.87 -12.18
C VAL A 313 20.45 -24.87 -11.02
N LEU A 314 19.60 -25.89 -10.96
CA LEU A 314 19.67 -26.90 -9.89
C LEU A 314 20.56 -28.10 -10.24
N ASN A 315 21.15 -28.15 -11.44
CA ASN A 315 21.93 -29.28 -11.94
C ASN A 315 21.14 -30.61 -11.85
N LEU A 316 19.93 -30.60 -12.39
CA LEU A 316 19.02 -31.75 -12.48
C LEU A 316 18.94 -32.26 -13.92
N THR A 317 18.48 -33.49 -14.09
CA THR A 317 18.11 -33.98 -15.42
C THR A 317 16.86 -33.26 -15.95
N GLU A 318 16.70 -33.19 -17.28
CA GLU A 318 15.53 -32.56 -17.90
C GLU A 318 14.20 -33.19 -17.43
N ALA A 319 14.19 -34.51 -17.22
CA ALA A 319 13.01 -35.23 -16.71
C ALA A 319 12.65 -34.81 -15.28
N GLU A 320 13.66 -34.58 -14.43
CA GLU A 320 13.47 -34.08 -13.07
C GLU A 320 12.98 -32.63 -13.06
N GLY A 321 13.54 -31.78 -13.91
CA GLY A 321 13.07 -30.40 -14.11
C GLY A 321 11.61 -30.36 -14.53
N LYS A 322 11.23 -31.13 -15.57
CA LYS A 322 9.83 -31.26 -16.02
C LYS A 322 8.90 -31.75 -14.92
N ARG A 323 9.34 -32.73 -14.13
CA ARG A 323 8.56 -33.23 -12.97
C ARG A 323 8.36 -32.15 -11.92
N LEU A 324 9.40 -31.34 -11.67
CA LEU A 324 9.41 -30.32 -10.62
C LEU A 324 8.58 -29.08 -11.00
N THR A 325 8.54 -28.74 -12.29
CA THR A 325 7.77 -27.61 -12.85
C THR A 325 6.42 -28.03 -13.45
N LYS A 326 5.94 -29.23 -13.16
CA LYS A 326 4.62 -29.69 -13.61
C LYS A 326 3.53 -28.91 -12.86
N ALA A 327 2.68 -28.20 -13.60
CA ALA A 327 1.50 -27.55 -13.05
C ALA A 327 0.28 -28.50 -13.12
N PRO A 328 -0.65 -28.42 -12.14
CA PRO A 328 -0.55 -27.64 -10.90
C PRO A 328 0.31 -28.32 -9.82
N SER A 329 1.03 -27.54 -9.02
CA SER A 329 1.88 -28.04 -7.93
C SER A 329 1.85 -27.10 -6.72
N ALA A 330 1.85 -27.66 -5.51
CA ALA A 330 2.00 -26.87 -4.28
C ALA A 330 3.44 -26.38 -4.04
N ARG A 331 4.40 -26.88 -4.83
CA ARG A 331 5.84 -26.57 -4.72
C ARG A 331 6.35 -25.70 -5.86
N TYR A 332 5.59 -25.54 -6.94
CA TYR A 332 5.92 -24.73 -8.10
C TYR A 332 4.74 -23.82 -8.42
N TYR A 333 5.00 -22.52 -8.41
CA TYR A 333 4.02 -21.48 -8.73
C TYR A 333 4.55 -20.65 -9.89
N ARG A 334 3.67 -20.38 -10.86
CA ARG A 334 3.91 -19.40 -11.93
C ARG A 334 3.46 -18.03 -11.45
N ASP A 335 4.25 -17.01 -11.75
CA ASP A 335 3.97 -15.61 -11.44
C ASP A 335 3.85 -14.80 -12.75
N PRO A 336 2.68 -14.84 -13.45
CA PRO A 336 2.47 -14.15 -14.73
C PRO A 336 2.84 -12.65 -14.68
N ALA A 337 3.60 -12.20 -15.67
CA ALA A 337 3.98 -10.81 -15.84
C ALA A 337 2.79 -10.02 -16.42
N ALA A 338 2.19 -9.15 -15.63
CA ALA A 338 1.04 -8.33 -16.04
C ALA A 338 -0.13 -9.12 -16.67
N HIS A 339 -0.36 -10.34 -16.20
CA HIS A 339 -1.34 -11.31 -16.71
C HIS A 339 -0.95 -12.09 -17.98
N LEU A 340 0.24 -11.92 -18.53
CA LEU A 340 0.73 -12.73 -19.63
C LEU A 340 1.05 -14.14 -19.13
N THR A 341 0.32 -15.16 -19.60
CA THR A 341 0.52 -16.54 -19.14
C THR A 341 1.73 -17.20 -19.80
N GLY A 342 2.17 -16.71 -20.96
CA GLY A 342 3.41 -17.12 -21.62
C GLY A 342 4.66 -16.48 -21.03
N ALA A 343 4.54 -15.34 -20.35
CA ALA A 343 5.64 -14.64 -19.69
C ALA A 343 5.44 -14.65 -18.18
N ALA A 344 6.13 -15.52 -17.43
CA ALA A 344 5.92 -15.66 -16.00
C ALA A 344 7.23 -15.83 -15.26
N GLY A 345 7.34 -15.23 -14.08
CA GLY A 345 8.32 -15.68 -13.09
C GLY A 345 7.91 -17.03 -12.50
N LEU A 346 8.72 -17.56 -11.58
CA LEU A 346 8.38 -18.76 -10.84
C LEU A 346 8.81 -18.69 -9.38
N ARG A 347 8.13 -19.45 -8.53
CA ARG A 347 8.54 -19.74 -7.15
C ARG A 347 8.56 -21.24 -6.95
N LEU A 348 9.68 -21.75 -6.45
CA LEU A 348 9.96 -23.17 -6.38
C LEU A 348 10.51 -23.57 -5.01
N SER A 349 9.92 -24.60 -4.41
CA SER A 349 10.35 -25.21 -3.14
C SER A 349 10.66 -26.70 -3.33
N PRO A 350 11.86 -27.05 -3.84
CA PRO A 350 12.19 -28.42 -4.19
C PRO A 350 12.13 -29.37 -2.97
N PRO A 351 11.60 -30.60 -3.13
CA PRO A 351 11.70 -31.62 -2.10
C PRO A 351 13.16 -32.05 -1.89
N PRO A 352 13.53 -32.65 -0.74
CA PRO A 352 14.90 -33.05 -0.44
C PRO A 352 15.62 -33.84 -1.55
N THR A 353 14.90 -34.70 -2.26
CA THR A 353 15.42 -35.53 -3.35
C THR A 353 15.68 -34.79 -4.66
N LEU A 354 15.23 -33.53 -4.79
CA LEU A 354 15.35 -32.71 -6.00
C LEU A 354 15.96 -31.32 -5.72
N ARG A 355 16.74 -31.18 -4.64
CA ARG A 355 17.44 -29.92 -4.33
C ARG A 355 18.70 -29.68 -5.15
N GLY A 356 19.05 -30.66 -5.99
CA GLY A 356 20.28 -30.64 -6.77
C GLY A 356 21.54 -30.81 -5.92
N SER A 357 22.69 -30.72 -6.56
CA SER A 357 24.01 -30.83 -5.91
C SER A 357 24.30 -29.67 -4.93
N ARG A 358 23.57 -28.56 -5.03
CA ARG A 358 23.76 -27.33 -4.25
C ARG A 358 22.80 -27.18 -3.07
N PHE A 359 21.97 -28.20 -2.82
CA PHE A 359 20.98 -28.22 -1.73
C PHE A 359 20.06 -26.98 -1.69
N CYS A 360 19.62 -26.49 -2.86
CA CYS A 360 18.74 -25.34 -2.96
C CYS A 360 17.42 -25.60 -2.23
N LEU A 361 17.06 -24.75 -1.26
CA LEU A 361 15.81 -24.87 -0.50
C LEU A 361 14.64 -24.14 -1.15
N TYR A 362 14.96 -23.06 -1.87
CA TYR A 362 13.98 -22.18 -2.47
C TYR A 362 14.63 -21.47 -3.66
N MET A 363 13.92 -21.45 -4.78
CA MET A 363 14.30 -20.71 -5.98
C MET A 363 13.15 -19.78 -6.36
N GLN A 364 13.48 -18.55 -6.71
CA GLN A 364 12.51 -17.58 -7.20
C GLN A 364 13.06 -16.89 -8.44
N VAL A 365 12.23 -16.76 -9.46
CA VAL A 365 12.51 -15.97 -10.66
C VAL A 365 11.42 -14.91 -10.79
N TYR A 366 11.81 -13.65 -10.93
CA TYR A 366 10.87 -12.53 -10.98
C TYR A 366 11.43 -11.35 -11.75
N LEU A 367 10.55 -10.38 -12.02
CA LEU A 367 10.90 -9.16 -12.75
C LEU A 367 11.18 -7.99 -11.81
N THR A 368 12.11 -7.11 -12.19
CA THR A 368 12.47 -5.91 -11.41
C THR A 368 11.51 -4.73 -11.62
N ASP A 369 10.56 -4.87 -12.56
CA ASP A 369 9.52 -3.88 -12.89
C ASP A 369 8.64 -3.44 -11.70
N LYS A 370 8.56 -4.27 -10.65
CA LYS A 370 7.82 -3.99 -9.42
C LYS A 370 8.39 -2.83 -8.62
N SER A 371 9.68 -2.51 -8.79
CA SER A 371 10.39 -1.46 -8.06
C SER A 371 9.68 -0.10 -8.13
N TYR A 372 9.11 0.26 -9.29
CA TYR A 372 8.42 1.55 -9.50
C TYR A 372 7.08 1.67 -8.77
N THR A 373 6.51 0.55 -8.35
CA THR A 373 5.26 0.51 -7.58
C THR A 373 5.47 0.02 -6.15
N TYR A 374 6.72 -0.24 -5.75
CA TYR A 374 7.06 -0.78 -4.44
C TYR A 374 6.71 0.22 -3.35
N SER A 375 5.76 -0.16 -2.51
CA SER A 375 5.24 0.66 -1.42
C SER A 375 4.58 -0.29 -0.42
N PRO A 376 5.38 -0.97 0.42
CA PRO A 376 4.86 -1.99 1.31
C PRO A 376 3.84 -1.38 2.29
N GLU A 377 2.57 -1.74 2.10
CA GLU A 377 1.44 -1.31 2.92
C GLU A 377 0.62 -2.55 3.31
N SER A 378 0.59 -2.86 4.62
CA SER A 378 -0.12 -4.03 5.16
C SER A 378 0.31 -5.36 4.48
N ARG A 379 -0.58 -6.03 3.75
CA ARG A 379 -0.33 -7.31 3.07
C ARG A 379 0.23 -7.15 1.64
N SER A 380 0.26 -5.94 1.09
CA SER A 380 0.77 -5.67 -0.25
C SER A 380 2.19 -5.13 -0.21
N PHE A 381 3.03 -5.58 -1.13
CA PHE A 381 4.38 -5.03 -1.32
C PHE A 381 4.42 -3.92 -2.38
N GLY A 382 3.46 -3.90 -3.31
CA GLY A 382 3.24 -2.83 -4.27
C GLY A 382 2.03 -1.95 -3.92
N LYS A 383 1.87 -0.83 -4.61
CA LYS A 383 0.67 0.04 -4.52
C LYS A 383 -0.58 -0.75 -4.88
N ALA A 384 -1.45 -1.02 -3.91
CA ALA A 384 -2.68 -1.78 -4.12
C ALA A 384 -3.94 -0.94 -3.97
N ILE A 385 -5.01 -1.33 -4.67
CA ILE A 385 -6.37 -0.80 -4.51
C ILE A 385 -7.36 -1.92 -4.17
N LYS A 386 -8.34 -1.64 -3.31
CA LYS A 386 -9.44 -2.57 -2.97
C LYS A 386 -10.71 -2.24 -3.73
N ALA A 387 -11.61 -3.21 -3.86
CA ALA A 387 -12.92 -3.01 -4.48
C ALA A 387 -13.73 -1.89 -3.78
N SER A 388 -13.62 -1.80 -2.46
CA SER A 388 -14.24 -0.72 -1.67
C SER A 388 -13.69 0.67 -1.98
N ASP A 389 -12.39 0.77 -2.28
CA ASP A 389 -11.77 2.05 -2.64
C ASP A 389 -12.26 2.52 -4.02
N LEU A 390 -12.47 1.58 -4.96
CA LEU A 390 -13.08 1.87 -6.26
C LEU A 390 -14.51 2.37 -6.11
N LEU A 391 -15.35 1.70 -5.29
CA LEU A 391 -16.72 2.16 -5.02
C LEU A 391 -16.78 3.52 -4.34
N ALA A 392 -15.76 3.85 -3.52
CA ALA A 392 -15.64 5.13 -2.84
C ALA A 392 -15.07 6.26 -3.73
N GLY A 393 -14.87 6.03 -5.03
CA GLY A 393 -14.38 7.03 -5.97
C GLY A 393 -12.87 7.31 -5.90
N LYS A 394 -12.11 6.49 -5.17
CA LYS A 394 -10.64 6.62 -5.13
C LYS A 394 -9.96 6.03 -6.38
N GLY A 395 -10.71 5.27 -7.19
CA GLY A 395 -10.20 4.62 -8.39
C GLY A 395 -9.66 5.58 -9.44
N GLU A 396 -10.33 6.72 -9.68
CA GLU A 396 -9.96 7.63 -10.77
C GLU A 396 -8.52 8.14 -10.66
N LYS A 397 -8.14 8.64 -9.48
CA LYS A 397 -6.78 9.13 -9.22
C LYS A 397 -5.77 7.99 -9.27
N TYR A 398 -6.06 6.87 -8.62
CA TYR A 398 -5.15 5.72 -8.58
C TYR A 398 -4.84 5.18 -9.99
N ILE A 399 -5.88 4.94 -10.80
CA ILE A 399 -5.75 4.36 -12.14
C ILE A 399 -5.07 5.35 -13.09
N SER A 400 -5.38 6.65 -12.98
CA SER A 400 -4.75 7.68 -13.82
C SER A 400 -3.26 7.85 -13.50
N GLU A 401 -2.87 7.82 -12.23
CA GLU A 401 -1.45 7.83 -11.85
C GLU A 401 -0.72 6.57 -12.29
N LEU A 402 -1.37 5.40 -12.21
CA LEU A 402 -0.80 4.14 -12.70
C LEU A 402 -0.60 4.16 -14.22
N TYR A 403 -1.58 4.66 -14.98
CA TYR A 403 -1.48 4.85 -16.42
C TYR A 403 -0.34 5.81 -16.79
N ARG A 404 -0.22 6.93 -16.08
CA ARG A 404 0.86 7.91 -16.25
C ARG A 404 2.23 7.27 -15.94
N LEU A 405 2.31 6.51 -14.86
CA LEU A 405 3.54 5.80 -14.46
C LEU A 405 3.99 4.84 -15.56
N TYR A 406 3.10 4.01 -16.10
CA TYR A 406 3.44 3.11 -17.20
C TYR A 406 3.81 3.86 -18.49
N GLY A 407 3.17 4.99 -18.77
CA GLY A 407 3.58 5.89 -19.85
C GLY A 407 5.03 6.37 -19.69
N LEU A 408 5.39 6.87 -18.51
CA LEU A 408 6.78 7.29 -18.24
C LEU A 408 7.77 6.12 -18.28
N ALA A 409 7.37 4.95 -17.77
CA ALA A 409 8.22 3.76 -17.80
C ALA A 409 8.52 3.32 -19.24
N SER A 410 7.54 3.42 -20.14
CA SER A 410 7.69 3.07 -21.56
C SER A 410 8.75 3.90 -22.32
N GLU A 411 9.14 5.06 -21.77
CA GLU A 411 10.14 5.94 -22.38
C GLU A 411 11.54 5.79 -21.79
N ARG A 412 11.65 5.36 -20.53
CA ARG A 412 12.88 5.56 -19.74
C ARG A 412 13.36 4.34 -18.96
N HIS A 413 12.58 3.27 -18.90
CA HIS A 413 12.81 2.21 -17.93
C HIS A 413 12.72 0.81 -18.52
N LYS A 414 13.66 -0.04 -18.09
CA LYS A 414 13.69 -1.46 -18.38
C LYS A 414 13.01 -2.30 -17.31
N SER A 415 12.74 -3.55 -17.68
CA SER A 415 12.45 -4.65 -16.77
C SER A 415 13.57 -5.67 -16.90
N ALA A 416 14.19 -6.04 -15.79
CA ALA A 416 15.21 -7.09 -15.74
C ALA A 416 14.61 -8.38 -15.17
N VAL A 417 15.22 -9.52 -15.49
CA VAL A 417 14.90 -10.82 -14.90
C VAL A 417 15.89 -11.10 -13.78
N ARG A 418 15.38 -11.47 -12.60
CA ARG A 418 16.19 -11.82 -11.44
C ARG A 418 15.89 -13.23 -10.98
N ILE A 419 16.93 -14.04 -10.82
CA ILE A 419 16.90 -15.40 -10.29
C ILE A 419 17.57 -15.38 -8.91
N GLU A 420 16.86 -15.84 -7.89
CA GLU A 420 17.36 -15.96 -6.52
C GLU A 420 17.30 -17.41 -6.07
N CYS A 421 18.40 -17.93 -5.54
CA CYS A 421 18.51 -19.29 -5.02
C CYS A 421 18.98 -19.27 -3.56
N ARG A 422 18.15 -19.83 -2.68
CA ARG A 422 18.50 -20.07 -1.27
C ARG A 422 19.30 -21.37 -1.17
N VAL A 423 20.61 -21.24 -1.02
CA VAL A 423 21.55 -22.37 -0.98
C VAL A 423 22.29 -22.43 0.34
N HIS A 424 22.87 -23.58 0.63
CA HIS A 424 23.78 -23.72 1.75
C HIS A 424 25.02 -22.83 1.55
N VAL A 425 25.50 -22.17 2.60
CA VAL A 425 26.66 -21.24 2.53
C VAL A 425 27.89 -21.90 1.89
N GLY A 426 28.20 -23.15 2.25
CA GLY A 426 29.30 -23.91 1.66
C GLY A 426 29.21 -24.15 0.14
N PHE A 427 28.04 -24.02 -0.49
CA PHE A 427 27.86 -24.18 -1.94
C PHE A 427 27.57 -22.85 -2.65
N ALA A 428 27.60 -21.72 -1.94
CA ALA A 428 27.17 -20.41 -2.45
C ALA A 428 27.92 -19.98 -3.73
N ARG A 429 29.25 -20.10 -3.74
CA ARG A 429 30.10 -19.73 -4.88
C ARG A 429 29.86 -20.57 -6.14
N GLU A 430 29.26 -21.75 -5.99
CA GLU A 430 29.05 -22.71 -7.08
C GLU A 430 27.64 -22.62 -7.67
N THR A 431 26.79 -21.74 -7.14
CA THR A 431 25.36 -21.66 -7.46
C THR A 431 25.10 -21.52 -8.96
N PHE A 432 25.79 -20.59 -9.62
CA PHE A 432 25.60 -20.32 -11.06
C PHE A 432 26.80 -20.74 -11.93
N LYS A 433 27.84 -21.36 -11.35
CA LYS A 433 29.09 -21.72 -12.04
C LYS A 433 28.91 -22.48 -13.36
N ASN A 434 27.95 -23.40 -13.41
CA ASN A 434 27.71 -24.28 -14.56
C ASN A 434 26.39 -23.93 -15.29
N LEU A 435 25.87 -22.72 -15.09
CA LEU A 435 24.72 -22.27 -15.85
C LEU A 435 25.21 -21.90 -17.25
N ASP A 436 24.81 -22.68 -18.25
CA ASP A 436 25.05 -22.36 -19.65
C ASP A 436 24.30 -21.07 -20.02
N GLU A 437 25.04 -20.10 -20.56
CA GLU A 437 24.50 -18.81 -20.98
C GLU A 437 23.41 -19.01 -22.05
N HIS A 438 23.59 -19.93 -23.00
CA HIS A 438 22.58 -20.21 -24.01
C HIS A 438 21.27 -20.73 -23.41
N VAL A 439 21.33 -21.54 -22.36
CA VAL A 439 20.12 -21.98 -21.64
C VAL A 439 19.40 -20.80 -20.98
N LEU A 440 20.16 -19.83 -20.46
CA LEU A 440 19.60 -18.62 -19.88
C LEU A 440 18.95 -17.74 -20.95
N TRP A 441 19.63 -17.52 -22.08
CA TRP A 441 19.14 -16.76 -23.23
C TRP A 441 17.89 -17.38 -23.84
N ASP A 442 17.91 -18.69 -24.11
CA ASP A 442 16.78 -19.46 -24.64
C ASP A 442 15.55 -19.46 -23.72
N SER A 443 15.73 -19.09 -22.45
CA SER A 443 14.64 -19.00 -21.48
C SER A 443 14.00 -17.61 -21.41
N LEU A 444 14.61 -16.58 -22.01
CA LEU A 444 14.16 -15.20 -21.92
C LEU A 444 13.26 -14.80 -23.09
N LEU A 445 12.38 -13.86 -22.78
CA LEU A 445 11.60 -13.08 -23.74
C LEU A 445 12.12 -11.64 -23.71
N TRP A 446 12.33 -11.08 -24.89
CA TRP A 446 12.76 -9.72 -25.12
C TRP A 446 11.61 -8.88 -25.66
N PHE A 447 11.39 -7.71 -25.06
CA PHE A 447 10.37 -6.77 -25.48
C PHE A 447 10.95 -5.36 -25.57
N PRO A 448 10.67 -4.64 -26.67
CA PRO A 448 10.84 -3.21 -26.68
C PRO A 448 10.13 -2.57 -25.48
N SER A 449 10.79 -1.63 -24.80
CA SER A 449 10.23 -0.98 -23.60
C SER A 449 8.81 -0.42 -23.86
N LYS A 450 8.61 0.22 -25.02
CA LYS A 450 7.30 0.73 -25.44
C LYS A 450 6.22 -0.34 -25.53
N THR A 451 6.57 -1.54 -25.97
CA THR A 451 5.63 -2.65 -26.15
C THR A 451 5.23 -3.25 -24.81
N PHE A 452 6.20 -3.56 -23.95
CA PHE A 452 5.93 -4.18 -22.64
C PHE A 452 5.14 -3.24 -21.71
N TRP A 453 5.58 -1.99 -21.57
CA TRP A 453 4.88 -1.01 -20.74
C TRP A 453 3.59 -0.50 -21.41
N GLY A 454 3.56 -0.43 -22.74
CA GLY A 454 2.37 -0.11 -23.53
C GLY A 454 1.22 -1.09 -23.26
N PHE A 455 1.52 -2.39 -23.18
CA PHE A 455 0.53 -3.40 -22.82
C PHE A 455 -0.09 -3.14 -21.44
N LYS A 456 0.74 -2.87 -20.43
CA LYS A 456 0.26 -2.54 -19.06
C LYS A 456 -0.57 -1.26 -19.06
N LYS A 457 -0.14 -0.25 -19.81
CA LYS A 457 -0.82 1.04 -19.98
C LYS A 457 -2.21 0.86 -20.59
N TRP A 458 -2.33 0.14 -21.70
CA TRP A 458 -3.62 -0.13 -22.35
C TRP A 458 -4.56 -0.94 -21.45
N ARG A 459 -4.05 -1.98 -20.78
CA ARG A 459 -4.83 -2.75 -19.81
C ARG A 459 -5.32 -1.90 -18.64
N THR A 460 -4.48 -1.02 -18.11
CA THR A 460 -4.86 -0.08 -17.04
C THR A 460 -6.01 0.81 -17.47
N LEU A 461 -5.93 1.35 -18.69
CA LEU A 461 -6.97 2.19 -19.26
C LEU A 461 -8.27 1.41 -19.50
N ALA A 462 -8.17 0.18 -20.01
CA ALA A 462 -9.32 -0.69 -20.22
C ALA A 462 -10.08 -1.01 -18.92
N PHE A 463 -9.40 -1.07 -17.77
CA PHE A 463 -10.06 -1.23 -16.47
C PHE A 463 -10.61 0.07 -15.89
N LYS A 464 -10.07 1.23 -16.30
CA LYS A 464 -10.54 2.55 -15.90
C LYS A 464 -12.01 2.75 -16.29
N TYR A 465 -12.36 2.43 -17.53
CA TYR A 465 -13.69 2.71 -18.07
C TYR A 465 -14.81 1.94 -17.35
N PRO A 466 -14.74 0.60 -17.17
CA PRO A 466 -15.76 -0.12 -16.41
C PRO A 466 -15.93 0.39 -14.98
N VAL A 467 -14.84 0.78 -14.32
CA VAL A 467 -14.89 1.38 -12.98
C VAL A 467 -15.59 2.74 -13.01
N GLY A 468 -15.28 3.59 -13.99
CA GLY A 468 -15.94 4.88 -14.21
C GLY A 468 -17.43 4.72 -14.48
N TRP A 469 -17.82 3.84 -15.41
CA TRP A 469 -19.22 3.54 -15.73
C TRP A 469 -19.98 2.95 -14.53
N GLN A 470 -19.33 2.07 -13.76
CA GLN A 470 -19.87 1.58 -12.50
C GLN A 470 -20.08 2.72 -11.50
N PHE A 471 -19.20 3.72 -11.47
CA PHE A 471 -19.27 4.85 -10.56
C PHE A 471 -20.30 5.91 -10.98
N ASP A 472 -20.53 6.11 -12.27
CA ASP A 472 -21.46 7.10 -12.81
C ASP A 472 -22.87 6.56 -13.02
N GLY A 473 -23.02 5.23 -13.16
CA GLY A 473 -24.32 4.64 -13.45
C GLY A 473 -25.31 4.63 -12.27
N PRO A 474 -26.60 4.29 -12.53
CA PRO A 474 -27.66 4.31 -11.51
C PRO A 474 -27.39 3.36 -10.34
N ALA A 475 -27.62 3.84 -9.11
CA ALA A 475 -27.41 3.07 -7.87
C ALA A 475 -28.11 1.70 -7.88
N GLU A 476 -29.34 1.65 -8.40
CA GLU A 476 -30.14 0.42 -8.49
C GLU A 476 -29.52 -0.67 -9.36
N LEU A 477 -28.73 -0.30 -10.37
CA LEU A 477 -28.06 -1.26 -11.26
C LEU A 477 -26.69 -1.68 -10.74
N ARG A 478 -26.04 -0.82 -9.95
CA ARG A 478 -24.69 -1.04 -9.41
C ARG A 478 -24.62 -2.03 -8.27
N LYS A 479 -25.71 -2.15 -7.53
CA LYS A 479 -25.84 -3.14 -6.45
C LYS A 479 -26.01 -4.57 -6.98
N PHE A 480 -26.20 -4.76 -8.29
CA PHE A 480 -26.29 -6.11 -8.84
C PHE A 480 -24.95 -6.83 -8.68
N GLU A 481 -25.00 -8.06 -8.17
CA GLU A 481 -23.83 -8.91 -7.93
C GLU A 481 -22.91 -9.00 -9.15
N PRO A 482 -23.40 -9.24 -10.39
CA PRO A 482 -22.51 -9.27 -11.57
C PRO A 482 -21.78 -7.95 -11.86
N ALA A 483 -22.28 -6.80 -11.39
CA ALA A 483 -21.63 -5.49 -11.50
C ALA A 483 -20.62 -5.27 -10.36
N LEU A 484 -20.92 -5.73 -9.15
CA LEU A 484 -19.97 -5.75 -8.04
C LEU A 484 -18.77 -6.67 -8.33
N HIS A 485 -19.00 -7.80 -9.00
CA HIS A 485 -17.93 -8.67 -9.49
C HIS A 485 -16.99 -7.96 -10.47
N VAL A 486 -17.51 -7.11 -11.37
CA VAL A 486 -16.66 -6.28 -12.26
C VAL A 486 -15.77 -5.36 -11.44
N THR A 487 -16.32 -4.74 -10.39
CA THR A 487 -15.55 -3.85 -9.50
C THR A 487 -14.44 -4.62 -8.77
N ALA A 488 -14.76 -5.80 -8.23
CA ALA A 488 -13.78 -6.65 -7.56
C ALA A 488 -12.70 -7.15 -8.53
N MET A 489 -13.09 -7.55 -9.74
CA MET A 489 -12.17 -8.01 -10.77
C MET A 489 -11.26 -6.89 -11.27
N ALA A 490 -11.78 -5.66 -11.42
CA ALA A 490 -10.97 -4.50 -11.78
C ALA A 490 -9.88 -4.23 -10.74
N ALA A 491 -10.21 -4.27 -9.44
CA ALA A 491 -9.22 -4.12 -8.38
C ALA A 491 -8.16 -5.23 -8.42
N TRP A 492 -8.59 -6.49 -8.58
CA TRP A 492 -7.68 -7.63 -8.69
C TRP A 492 -6.75 -7.50 -9.89
N SER A 493 -7.28 -7.16 -11.07
CA SER A 493 -6.49 -7.00 -12.29
C SER A 493 -5.54 -5.80 -12.23
N LEU A 494 -5.97 -4.64 -11.73
CA LEU A 494 -5.08 -3.48 -11.58
C LEU A 494 -3.86 -3.80 -10.70
N ASN A 495 -4.08 -4.50 -9.59
CA ASN A 495 -3.00 -4.95 -8.72
C ASN A 495 -2.09 -6.00 -9.42
N GLY A 496 -2.70 -6.90 -10.21
CA GLY A 496 -2.00 -7.94 -10.98
C GLY A 496 -1.15 -7.43 -12.16
N LEU A 497 -1.26 -6.15 -12.54
CA LEU A 497 -0.41 -5.56 -13.59
C LEU A 497 1.04 -5.33 -13.17
N HIS A 498 1.29 -5.16 -11.88
CA HIS A 498 2.63 -4.91 -11.32
C HIS A 498 2.94 -5.78 -10.09
N SER A 499 1.99 -6.60 -9.64
CA SER A 499 2.20 -7.58 -8.58
C SER A 499 1.83 -8.97 -9.08
N THR A 500 2.35 -10.00 -8.41
CA THR A 500 1.90 -11.37 -8.66
C THR A 500 0.39 -11.45 -8.40
N PRO A 501 -0.42 -11.98 -9.33
CA PRO A 501 -1.86 -12.09 -9.14
C PRO A 501 -2.21 -12.86 -7.87
N ASP A 502 -3.17 -12.37 -7.08
CA ASP A 502 -3.56 -13.02 -5.82
C ASP A 502 -4.37 -14.28 -6.10
N LEU A 503 -3.91 -15.40 -5.54
CA LEU A 503 -4.54 -16.72 -5.65
C LEU A 503 -4.95 -17.27 -4.28
N GLY A 504 -5.17 -16.38 -3.30
CA GLY A 504 -5.81 -16.73 -2.03
C GLY A 504 -7.26 -17.22 -2.21
N PRO A 505 -7.88 -17.85 -1.19
CA PRO A 505 -9.20 -18.48 -1.32
C PRO A 505 -10.28 -17.55 -1.90
N SER A 506 -10.38 -16.32 -1.39
CA SER A 506 -11.33 -15.31 -1.88
C SER A 506 -11.08 -14.88 -3.32
N SER A 507 -9.82 -14.82 -3.73
CA SER A 507 -9.45 -14.45 -5.10
C SER A 507 -9.71 -15.61 -6.07
N ARG A 508 -9.52 -16.87 -5.64
CA ARG A 508 -9.92 -18.05 -6.45
C ARG A 508 -11.42 -18.07 -6.72
N GLU A 509 -12.24 -17.83 -5.69
CA GLU A 509 -13.70 -17.74 -5.86
C GLU A 509 -14.07 -16.58 -6.80
N LEU A 510 -13.42 -15.41 -6.70
CA LEU A 510 -13.61 -14.33 -7.67
C LEU A 510 -13.33 -14.80 -9.09
N LEU A 511 -12.19 -15.45 -9.34
CA LEU A 511 -11.81 -15.96 -10.66
C LEU A 511 -12.81 -17.01 -11.20
N GLU A 512 -13.40 -17.87 -10.35
CA GLU A 512 -14.47 -18.79 -10.78
C GLU A 512 -15.71 -18.06 -11.33
N THR A 513 -15.98 -16.87 -10.80
CA THR A 513 -17.15 -16.08 -11.20
C THR A 513 -16.89 -15.13 -12.37
N THR A 514 -15.63 -14.75 -12.64
CA THR A 514 -15.28 -13.67 -13.58
C THR A 514 -14.47 -14.09 -14.80
N LEU A 515 -13.78 -15.23 -14.76
CA LEU A 515 -13.03 -15.75 -15.91
C LEU A 515 -13.92 -16.61 -16.83
N PRO A 516 -13.50 -16.81 -18.10
CA PRO A 516 -14.09 -17.84 -18.96
C PRO A 516 -14.07 -19.21 -18.29
N ARG A 517 -15.05 -20.07 -18.62
CA ARG A 517 -15.17 -21.41 -18.02
C ARG A 517 -15.32 -22.51 -19.06
N ILE A 518 -14.64 -23.62 -18.80
CA ILE A 518 -14.67 -24.85 -19.60
C ILE A 518 -14.98 -26.06 -18.70
N ARG A 519 -15.39 -27.19 -19.28
CA ARG A 519 -15.57 -28.43 -18.51
C ARG A 519 -14.23 -28.92 -17.96
N ARG A 520 -14.25 -29.41 -16.71
CA ARG A 520 -13.07 -29.88 -15.98
C ARG A 520 -12.34 -31.03 -16.67
N ASP A 521 -13.06 -31.90 -17.37
CA ASP A 521 -12.51 -33.01 -18.16
C ASP A 521 -11.89 -32.58 -19.50
N GLN A 522 -12.15 -31.35 -19.95
CA GLN A 522 -11.70 -30.81 -21.23
C GLN A 522 -10.61 -29.73 -21.09
N VAL A 523 -10.28 -29.33 -19.86
CA VAL A 523 -9.31 -28.25 -19.61
C VAL A 523 -7.89 -28.77 -19.73
N ASP A 524 -7.04 -28.04 -20.46
CA ASP A 524 -5.60 -28.24 -20.37
C ASP A 524 -5.12 -27.81 -18.98
N LYS A 525 -4.27 -28.63 -18.34
CA LYS A 525 -3.68 -28.33 -17.04
C LYS A 525 -2.90 -27.02 -17.05
N ASP A 526 -2.30 -26.65 -18.17
CA ASP A 526 -1.56 -25.39 -18.32
C ASP A 526 -2.47 -24.16 -18.48
N HIS A 527 -3.75 -24.35 -18.79
CA HIS A 527 -4.75 -23.27 -18.84
C HIS A 527 -5.42 -23.01 -17.49
N LEU A 528 -5.08 -23.74 -16.44
CA LEU A 528 -5.65 -23.51 -15.11
C LEU A 528 -4.98 -22.30 -14.43
N PRO A 529 -5.75 -21.31 -13.96
CA PRO A 529 -5.18 -20.12 -13.30
C PRO A 529 -4.59 -20.42 -11.91
N TYR A 530 -4.95 -21.56 -11.32
CA TYR A 530 -4.44 -22.06 -10.04
C TYR A 530 -4.66 -23.58 -9.94
N PRO A 531 -4.06 -24.26 -8.93
CA PRO A 531 -4.27 -25.68 -8.71
C PRO A 531 -5.74 -26.08 -8.55
N ILE A 532 -6.26 -26.82 -9.54
CA ILE A 532 -7.57 -27.47 -9.52
C ILE A 532 -7.37 -28.94 -9.86
N ARG A 533 -7.88 -29.85 -9.02
CA ARG A 533 -7.81 -31.30 -9.29
C ARG A 533 -8.64 -31.66 -10.51
N ILE A 534 -8.04 -32.37 -11.47
CA ILE A 534 -8.75 -32.92 -12.63
C ILE A 534 -9.06 -34.40 -12.32
N ILE A 535 -10.29 -34.84 -12.60
CA ILE A 535 -10.73 -36.22 -12.35
C ILE A 535 -10.53 -37.01 -13.64
N GLU A 536 -9.46 -37.82 -13.70
CA GLU A 536 -9.12 -38.64 -14.88
C GLU A 536 -10.03 -39.88 -14.97
N ALA A 537 -10.15 -40.47 -16.17
CA ALA A 537 -11.08 -41.54 -16.54
C ALA A 537 -11.01 -42.78 -15.63
N GLU A 538 -9.82 -43.13 -15.16
CA GLU A 538 -9.50 -44.42 -14.51
C GLU A 538 -9.75 -44.40 -12.99
N GLU A 539 -9.65 -43.25 -12.30
CA GLU A 539 -9.89 -43.15 -10.83
C GLU A 539 -11.36 -43.40 -10.42
N SER A 540 -12.31 -43.38 -11.37
CA SER A 540 -13.74 -43.61 -11.09
C SER A 540 -14.14 -45.08 -11.02
N GLU A 541 -13.32 -46.01 -11.50
CA GLU A 541 -13.67 -47.44 -11.49
C GLU A 541 -13.24 -48.14 -10.19
N GLU A 542 -12.26 -47.61 -9.44
CA GLU A 542 -11.82 -48.20 -8.16
C GLU A 542 -12.63 -47.75 -6.93
N SER A 543 -13.53 -46.77 -7.06
CA SER A 543 -14.40 -46.31 -5.96
C SER A 543 -15.86 -46.80 -6.06
N GLY A 544 -16.16 -47.64 -7.04
CA GLY A 544 -17.49 -48.20 -7.29
C GLY A 544 -17.70 -49.58 -6.66
N ASP A 545 -17.51 -49.73 -5.34
CA ASP A 545 -18.08 -50.87 -4.62
C ASP A 545 -18.58 -50.45 -3.23
N SER A 546 -19.71 -49.74 -3.23
CA SER A 546 -20.67 -49.80 -2.12
C SER A 546 -22.07 -49.65 -2.69
N SER A 547 -22.81 -50.75 -2.66
CA SER A 547 -24.22 -50.86 -2.95
C SER A 547 -25.04 -49.79 -2.20
N ASP A 548 -25.78 -48.97 -2.94
CA ASP A 548 -27.09 -48.53 -2.46
C ASP A 548 -28.02 -48.25 -3.65
N ASP A 549 -29.00 -49.13 -3.78
CA ASP A 549 -30.15 -49.03 -4.69
C ASP A 549 -31.04 -47.86 -4.22
N SER A 550 -31.01 -46.71 -4.91
CA SER A 550 -32.22 -45.92 -5.15
C SER A 550 -31.99 -44.73 -6.09
N ASN A 551 -32.97 -44.54 -6.98
CA ASN A 551 -33.26 -43.32 -7.75
C ASN A 551 -32.54 -43.11 -9.09
N ASP A 552 -32.70 -44.07 -9.99
CA ASP A 552 -32.52 -43.89 -11.45
C ASP A 552 -33.53 -42.90 -12.08
N ALA A 553 -34.50 -42.38 -11.31
CA ALA A 553 -35.47 -41.37 -11.75
C ALA A 553 -34.92 -39.92 -11.75
N ASP A 554 -33.83 -39.63 -11.01
CA ASP A 554 -33.23 -38.28 -10.95
C ASP A 554 -32.19 -38.03 -12.05
N ARG A 555 -31.59 -39.10 -12.61
CA ARG A 555 -30.62 -39.01 -13.72
C ARG A 555 -31.21 -38.41 -15.00
N ALA A 556 -32.51 -38.63 -15.26
CA ALA A 556 -33.17 -38.10 -16.45
C ALA A 556 -33.61 -36.62 -16.30
N ARG A 557 -33.70 -36.08 -15.08
CA ARG A 557 -34.15 -34.70 -14.84
C ARG A 557 -33.02 -33.67 -14.88
N ILE A 558 -31.79 -34.07 -14.56
CA ILE A 558 -30.61 -33.19 -14.56
C ILE A 558 -30.06 -32.95 -15.98
N ALA A 559 -30.33 -33.85 -16.93
CA ALA A 559 -29.89 -33.74 -18.33
C ALA A 559 -30.53 -32.58 -19.12
N ARG A 560 -31.52 -31.86 -18.56
CA ARG A 560 -32.12 -30.67 -19.18
C ARG A 560 -31.92 -29.43 -18.31
N GLY A 561 -30.77 -28.78 -18.47
CA GLY A 561 -30.61 -27.34 -18.19
C GLY A 561 -30.15 -26.91 -16.80
N ALA A 562 -29.64 -27.79 -15.95
CA ALA A 562 -29.17 -27.40 -14.61
C ALA A 562 -27.81 -26.68 -14.64
N ARG A 563 -27.80 -25.45 -14.11
CA ARG A 563 -26.64 -24.55 -13.97
C ARG A 563 -25.76 -25.02 -12.80
N THR A 564 -24.47 -25.24 -13.02
CA THR A 564 -23.51 -25.53 -11.94
C THR A 564 -23.15 -24.24 -11.19
N PRO A 565 -23.46 -24.10 -9.88
CA PRO A 565 -23.03 -22.97 -9.04
C PRO A 565 -21.49 -22.89 -8.93
N SER A 566 -20.95 -21.85 -8.29
CA SER A 566 -19.52 -21.86 -7.90
C SER A 566 -19.29 -23.03 -6.93
N PHE A 567 -18.13 -23.66 -7.03
CA PHE A 567 -17.82 -24.88 -6.27
C PHE A 567 -17.85 -24.60 -4.76
N HIS A 568 -17.38 -23.42 -4.38
CA HIS A 568 -17.40 -22.91 -3.01
C HIS A 568 -18.80 -22.52 -2.51
N ALA A 569 -19.69 -21.96 -3.33
CA ALA A 569 -21.06 -21.66 -2.90
C ALA A 569 -21.87 -22.94 -2.63
N ARG A 570 -21.66 -23.99 -3.42
CA ARG A 570 -22.30 -25.30 -3.21
C ARG A 570 -21.81 -25.96 -1.91
N ALA A 571 -20.52 -25.85 -1.61
CA ALA A 571 -19.97 -26.32 -0.35
C ALA A 571 -20.47 -25.50 0.86
N ALA A 572 -20.65 -24.18 0.72
CA ALA A 572 -21.21 -23.34 1.77
C ALA A 572 -22.68 -23.68 2.06
N ALA A 573 -23.50 -23.90 1.03
CA ALA A 573 -24.89 -24.34 1.19
C ALA A 573 -25.00 -25.70 1.91
N ASN A 574 -24.09 -26.64 1.61
CA ASN A 574 -24.08 -27.94 2.27
C ASN A 574 -23.46 -27.91 3.68
N ALA A 575 -22.60 -26.93 3.99
CA ALA A 575 -22.04 -26.75 5.32
C ALA A 575 -23.06 -26.20 6.33
N GLU A 576 -24.08 -25.47 5.87
CA GLU A 576 -25.22 -25.06 6.70
C GLU A 576 -26.06 -26.26 7.20
N GLU A 577 -25.96 -27.42 6.53
CA GLU A 577 -26.59 -28.69 6.96
C GLU A 577 -25.71 -29.51 7.94
N GLY A 578 -24.59 -28.96 8.42
CA GLY A 578 -23.81 -29.56 9.51
C GLY A 578 -22.85 -30.69 9.12
N MET A 579 -22.65 -30.98 7.83
CA MET A 579 -21.61 -31.91 7.37
C MET A 579 -20.29 -31.18 7.09
N VAL A 580 -19.18 -31.67 7.67
CA VAL A 580 -17.82 -31.31 7.24
C VAL A 580 -17.53 -32.07 5.95
N ILE A 581 -17.75 -31.42 4.82
CA ILE A 581 -17.50 -32.04 3.51
C ILE A 581 -16.12 -31.64 3.01
N ASP A 582 -15.30 -32.62 2.66
CA ASP A 582 -14.09 -32.38 1.88
C ASP A 582 -14.51 -31.84 0.52
N LEU A 583 -14.16 -30.59 0.22
CA LEU A 583 -14.50 -29.89 -1.01
C LEU A 583 -14.23 -30.77 -2.24
N GLU A 584 -13.10 -31.48 -2.27
CA GLU A 584 -12.72 -32.34 -3.41
C GLU A 584 -13.67 -33.52 -3.64
N SER A 585 -14.32 -34.04 -2.60
CA SER A 585 -15.27 -35.17 -2.69
C SER A 585 -16.57 -34.85 -3.43
N LEU A 586 -16.89 -33.56 -3.63
CA LEU A 586 -18.09 -33.09 -4.33
C LEU A 586 -17.87 -32.79 -5.82
N ALA A 587 -16.62 -32.79 -6.29
CA ALA A 587 -16.26 -32.41 -7.64
C ALA A 587 -16.71 -33.48 -8.66
N ARG A 588 -17.33 -33.03 -9.76
CA ARG A 588 -17.78 -33.89 -10.86
C ARG A 588 -16.98 -33.60 -12.12
N ARG A 589 -16.85 -34.60 -13.00
CA ARG A 589 -16.18 -34.44 -14.32
C ARG A 589 -16.78 -33.33 -15.16
N ASP A 590 -18.11 -33.20 -15.15
CA ASP A 590 -18.84 -32.20 -15.95
C ASP A 590 -18.89 -30.81 -15.31
N ASP A 591 -18.26 -30.60 -14.15
CA ASP A 591 -18.21 -29.29 -13.52
C ASP A 591 -17.42 -28.32 -14.40
N LEU A 592 -17.90 -27.07 -14.47
CA LEU A 592 -17.19 -26.00 -15.16
C LEU A 592 -16.12 -25.41 -14.23
N VAL A 593 -14.92 -25.18 -14.75
CA VAL A 593 -13.78 -24.57 -14.03
C VAL A 593 -13.27 -23.35 -14.79
N PRO A 594 -12.72 -22.33 -14.10
CA PRO A 594 -12.12 -21.18 -14.77
C PRO A 594 -10.87 -21.62 -15.54
N HIS A 595 -10.63 -21.02 -16.72
CA HIS A 595 -9.44 -21.28 -17.52
C HIS A 595 -8.94 -20.02 -18.25
N VAL A 596 -7.65 -20.02 -18.64
CA VAL A 596 -6.93 -18.88 -19.26
C VAL A 596 -6.17 -19.32 -20.53
N PRO A 597 -6.87 -19.66 -21.63
CA PRO A 597 -6.27 -20.34 -22.77
C PRO A 597 -5.61 -19.40 -23.80
N PHE A 598 -5.74 -18.07 -23.64
CA PHE A 598 -5.47 -17.10 -24.71
C PHE A 598 -4.20 -16.26 -24.49
N GLY A 599 -3.20 -16.81 -23.81
CA GLY A 599 -1.93 -16.11 -23.54
C GLY A 599 -2.00 -14.94 -22.53
N VAL A 600 -3.21 -14.49 -22.20
CA VAL A 600 -3.51 -13.42 -21.23
C VAL A 600 -4.68 -13.84 -20.34
N ILE A 601 -4.67 -13.42 -19.07
CA ILE A 601 -5.85 -13.52 -18.19
C ILE A 601 -6.90 -12.49 -18.64
N PHE A 602 -7.75 -12.90 -19.58
CA PHE A 602 -8.93 -12.16 -20.02
C PHE A 602 -10.12 -12.41 -19.11
N TRP A 603 -10.96 -11.39 -18.96
CA TRP A 603 -12.26 -11.52 -18.31
C TRP A 603 -13.23 -12.24 -19.24
N LYS A 604 -14.27 -12.87 -18.69
CA LYS A 604 -15.40 -13.28 -19.52
C LYS A 604 -16.13 -12.05 -20.06
N GLU A 605 -16.91 -12.25 -21.12
CA GLU A 605 -17.60 -11.17 -21.83
C GLU A 605 -18.45 -10.28 -20.90
N LEU A 606 -18.26 -8.97 -21.03
CA LEU A 606 -19.00 -7.94 -20.31
C LEU A 606 -20.21 -7.48 -21.13
N LYS A 607 -21.33 -7.26 -20.43
CA LYS A 607 -22.47 -6.50 -20.97
C LYS A 607 -22.26 -5.02 -20.72
N MET A 608 -22.18 -4.24 -21.80
CA MET A 608 -21.89 -2.80 -21.82
C MET A 608 -22.57 -2.16 -23.04
N GLY A 609 -22.70 -0.83 -23.05
CA GLY A 609 -23.28 -0.05 -24.15
C GLY A 609 -24.29 0.97 -23.64
N GLU A 610 -24.90 1.73 -24.54
CA GLU A 610 -25.86 2.80 -24.19
C GLU A 610 -27.05 2.26 -23.37
N ASP A 611 -27.57 1.08 -23.74
CA ASP A 611 -28.67 0.42 -23.03
C ASP A 611 -28.24 -0.24 -21.70
N ILE A 612 -26.93 -0.33 -21.44
CA ILE A 612 -26.34 -0.99 -20.27
C ILE A 612 -25.32 -0.03 -19.63
N PRO A 613 -25.81 1.03 -18.94
CA PRO A 613 -24.95 2.08 -18.39
C PRO A 613 -24.06 1.62 -17.24
N VAL A 614 -24.30 0.40 -16.72
CA VAL A 614 -23.54 -0.21 -15.63
C VAL A 614 -23.00 -1.54 -16.13
N PRO A 615 -21.67 -1.64 -16.36
CA PRO A 615 -21.03 -2.85 -16.83
C PRO A 615 -21.26 -4.01 -15.89
N ARG A 616 -21.57 -5.16 -16.46
CA ARG A 616 -21.84 -6.36 -15.68
C ARG A 616 -21.52 -7.60 -16.46
N PHE A 617 -21.06 -8.60 -15.74
CA PHE A 617 -20.93 -9.94 -16.28
C PHE A 617 -22.31 -10.52 -16.63
N HIS A 618 -22.34 -11.46 -17.58
CA HIS A 618 -23.55 -12.26 -17.80
C HIS A 618 -23.94 -13.00 -16.51
N ASP A 619 -25.15 -12.73 -16.04
CA ASP A 619 -25.71 -13.42 -14.88
C ASP A 619 -25.95 -14.89 -15.23
N ARG A 620 -25.16 -15.75 -14.58
CA ARG A 620 -25.28 -17.22 -14.66
C ARG A 620 -25.65 -17.83 -13.32
N GLY A 621 -26.09 -17.04 -12.34
CA GLY A 621 -26.37 -17.49 -10.97
C GLY A 621 -25.09 -17.86 -10.20
N LEU A 622 -23.98 -17.18 -10.47
CA LEU A 622 -22.73 -17.33 -9.73
C LEU A 622 -22.58 -16.13 -8.80
N TYR A 623 -22.32 -16.40 -7.52
CA TYR A 623 -22.19 -15.38 -6.48
C TYR A 623 -20.97 -15.71 -5.62
N LEU A 624 -20.36 -14.67 -5.07
CA LEU A 624 -19.30 -14.85 -4.06
C LEU A 624 -19.91 -15.35 -2.73
N SER A 625 -19.14 -16.00 -1.89
CA SER A 625 -19.54 -16.27 -0.50
C SER A 625 -19.50 -14.98 0.34
N ASP A 626 -20.22 -14.91 1.47
CA ASP A 626 -20.16 -13.76 2.39
C ASP A 626 -18.73 -13.48 2.91
N PRO A 627 -17.93 -14.48 3.33
CA PRO A 627 -16.53 -14.25 3.74
C PRO A 627 -15.68 -13.65 2.63
N THR A 628 -15.85 -14.11 1.39
CA THR A 628 -15.11 -13.61 0.24
C THR A 628 -15.55 -12.21 -0.16
N PHE A 629 -16.85 -11.93 -0.16
CA PHE A 629 -17.37 -10.59 -0.38
C PHE A 629 -16.80 -9.62 0.67
N LYS A 630 -16.86 -9.98 1.96
CA LYS A 630 -16.30 -9.18 3.05
C LYS A 630 -14.79 -8.99 2.93
N PHE A 631 -14.06 -9.99 2.46
CA PHE A 631 -12.62 -9.86 2.21
C PHE A 631 -12.31 -8.85 1.11
N LEU A 632 -13.02 -8.91 -0.02
CA LEU A 632 -12.77 -8.06 -1.19
C LEU A 632 -13.24 -6.61 -0.98
N PHE A 633 -14.36 -6.41 -0.30
CA PHE A 633 -14.97 -5.09 -0.06
C PHE A 633 -14.71 -4.53 1.35
N GLY A 634 -14.09 -5.29 2.25
CA GLY A 634 -13.89 -4.90 3.65
C GLY A 634 -15.17 -4.72 4.48
N LYS A 635 -16.34 -5.01 3.90
CA LYS A 635 -17.68 -4.78 4.44
C LYS A 635 -18.61 -5.91 3.98
N ASP A 636 -19.65 -6.18 4.75
CA ASP A 636 -20.71 -7.09 4.32
C ASP A 636 -21.57 -6.49 3.19
N ARG A 637 -22.33 -7.36 2.51
CA ARG A 637 -23.20 -7.00 1.39
C ARG A 637 -24.22 -5.94 1.74
N ALA A 638 -24.89 -6.10 2.87
CA ALA A 638 -25.93 -5.18 3.31
C ALA A 638 -25.36 -3.76 3.47
N THR A 639 -24.17 -3.64 4.06
CA THR A 639 -23.46 -2.38 4.22
C THR A 639 -23.02 -1.80 2.88
N VAL A 640 -22.49 -2.60 1.95
CA VAL A 640 -22.11 -2.11 0.62
C VAL A 640 -23.32 -1.64 -0.18
N HIS A 641 -24.43 -2.39 -0.15
CA HIS A 641 -25.68 -1.98 -0.79
C HIS A 641 -26.21 -0.69 -0.18
N LEU A 642 -26.22 -0.60 1.15
CA LEU A 642 -26.64 0.58 1.88
C LEU A 642 -25.75 1.78 1.54
N ASP A 643 -24.44 1.58 1.44
CA ASP A 643 -23.51 2.61 0.99
C ASP A 643 -23.90 3.05 -0.42
N ILE A 644 -24.04 2.15 -1.40
CA ILE A 644 -24.43 2.49 -2.78
C ILE A 644 -25.78 3.24 -2.84
N THR A 645 -26.76 2.83 -2.02
CA THR A 645 -28.11 3.43 -2.00
C THR A 645 -28.16 4.75 -1.23
N ARG A 646 -27.39 4.89 -0.13
CA ARG A 646 -27.32 6.13 0.67
C ARG A 646 -26.42 7.19 0.03
N SER A 647 -25.45 6.74 -0.74
CA SER A 647 -24.60 7.59 -1.57
C SER A 647 -25.46 8.09 -2.74
N ARG A 648 -25.80 9.39 -2.95
CA ARG A 648 -24.92 10.57 -2.98
C ARG A 648 -23.46 10.20 -2.88
N ILE A 649 -23.01 9.41 -3.83
CA ILE A 649 -21.61 9.08 -3.98
C ILE A 649 -20.90 10.41 -4.01
N ALA A 650 -19.92 10.55 -3.12
CA ALA A 650 -19.09 11.73 -3.06
C ALA A 650 -18.38 11.81 -4.40
N HIS A 651 -19.02 12.45 -5.38
CA HIS A 651 -18.33 12.96 -6.54
C HIS A 651 -17.16 13.76 -6.00
N ALA A 652 -15.97 13.50 -6.53
CA ALA A 652 -14.77 14.23 -6.15
C ALA A 652 -15.14 15.72 -6.12
N ALA A 653 -14.93 16.33 -4.96
CA ALA A 653 -15.17 17.75 -4.82
C ALA A 653 -14.26 18.47 -5.82
N ASN A 654 -14.73 19.57 -6.39
CA ASN A 654 -13.94 20.37 -7.32
C ASN A 654 -12.55 20.63 -6.68
N PRO A 655 -11.45 20.30 -7.40
CA PRO A 655 -10.09 20.32 -6.84
C PRO A 655 -9.67 21.71 -6.34
N ASP A 656 -10.26 22.77 -6.89
CA ASP A 656 -9.96 24.16 -6.53
C ASP A 656 -10.70 24.61 -5.25
N ARG A 657 -11.54 23.75 -4.67
CA ARG A 657 -12.28 24.10 -3.45
C ARG A 657 -11.34 24.33 -2.28
N LEU A 658 -11.56 25.46 -1.61
CA LEU A 658 -10.84 25.80 -0.40
C LEU A 658 -11.13 24.80 0.71
N ARG A 659 -10.10 24.45 1.50
CA ARG A 659 -10.28 23.65 2.72
C ARG A 659 -10.78 24.53 3.89
N ASN A 660 -11.87 25.26 3.68
CA ASN A 660 -12.41 26.24 4.64
C ASN A 660 -13.02 25.65 5.93
N ARG A 661 -12.89 24.33 6.16
CA ARG A 661 -13.39 23.63 7.35
C ARG A 661 -12.29 23.08 8.25
N ILE A 662 -11.02 23.19 7.88
CA ILE A 662 -9.89 22.78 8.73
C ILE A 662 -9.30 23.99 9.46
N ASN A 663 -8.54 23.74 10.52
CA ASN A 663 -7.69 24.76 11.15
C ASN A 663 -6.64 25.20 10.13
N GLN A 664 -6.45 26.51 10.01
CA GLN A 664 -5.41 27.04 9.17
C GLN A 664 -4.04 26.69 9.78
N PRO A 665 -3.04 26.32 8.97
CA PRO A 665 -1.74 25.95 9.50
C PRO A 665 -1.04 27.17 10.09
N LEU A 666 -0.25 26.94 11.14
CA LEU A 666 0.74 27.90 11.60
C LEU A 666 1.76 28.12 10.45
N ARG A 667 2.02 29.38 10.13
CA ARG A 667 2.96 29.81 9.09
C ARG A 667 4.17 30.39 9.78
N SER A 668 5.35 30.18 9.20
CA SER A 668 6.58 30.83 9.62
C SER A 668 6.39 32.35 9.68
N SER A 669 7.12 33.01 10.58
CA SER A 669 7.09 34.47 10.67
C SER A 669 7.32 35.09 9.29
N PRO A 670 6.53 36.11 8.92
CA PRO A 670 6.68 36.80 7.65
C PRO A 670 8.10 37.38 7.54
N PRO A 671 8.67 37.46 6.33
CA PRO A 671 9.95 38.09 6.16
C PRO A 671 9.82 39.62 6.39
N PRO A 672 10.88 40.32 6.85
CA PRO A 672 10.79 41.71 7.29
C PRO A 672 10.23 42.70 6.25
N GLU A 673 10.37 42.40 4.96
CA GLU A 673 9.80 43.20 3.86
C GLU A 673 8.26 43.26 3.87
N ASN A 674 7.59 42.32 4.55
CA ASN A 674 6.13 42.29 4.68
C ASN A 674 5.65 42.93 6.00
N TYR A 675 6.55 43.54 6.78
CA TYR A 675 6.18 44.20 8.01
C TYR A 675 5.46 45.52 7.71
N VAL A 676 4.36 45.77 8.43
CA VAL A 676 3.57 46.99 8.31
C VAL A 676 4.08 48.11 9.23
N GLY A 677 5.07 47.81 10.08
CA GLY A 677 5.86 48.77 10.82
C GLY A 677 5.27 49.15 12.18
N PHE A 678 4.80 48.18 12.96
CA PHE A 678 4.46 48.43 14.36
C PHE A 678 5.70 48.90 15.14
N ASN A 679 5.54 49.92 15.99
CA ASN A 679 6.66 50.57 16.69
C ASN A 679 6.28 51.03 18.11
N LEU A 680 5.48 50.23 18.81
CA LEU A 680 5.02 50.55 20.18
C LEU A 680 6.14 50.33 21.20
N GLU A 681 7.12 49.46 20.91
CA GLU A 681 8.25 49.23 21.79
C GLU A 681 9.16 50.47 21.86
N ALA A 682 9.29 51.22 20.77
CA ALA A 682 9.99 52.52 20.77
C ALA A 682 9.28 53.59 21.60
N GLU A 683 7.98 53.46 21.85
CA GLU A 683 7.21 54.32 22.75
C GLU A 683 7.31 53.86 24.23
N GLY A 684 8.11 52.82 24.50
CA GLY A 684 8.34 52.29 25.85
C GLY A 684 7.28 51.27 26.32
N MET A 685 6.42 50.80 25.42
CA MET A 685 5.44 49.75 25.71
C MET A 685 6.09 48.36 25.62
N SER A 686 5.58 47.40 26.38
CA SER A 686 6.08 46.03 26.34
C SER A 686 4.97 45.02 26.59
N LEU A 687 5.20 43.78 26.16
CA LEU A 687 4.29 42.66 26.36
C LEU A 687 4.69 41.90 27.64
N ASN A 688 3.75 41.66 28.55
CA ASN A 688 4.05 40.88 29.75
C ASN A 688 4.47 39.45 29.38
N ALA A 689 5.30 38.85 30.23
CA ALA A 689 5.68 37.45 30.09
C ALA A 689 4.41 36.56 30.15
N PRO A 690 4.37 35.45 29.40
CA PRO A 690 3.24 34.52 29.47
C PRO A 690 3.08 33.99 30.90
N ILE A 691 1.84 33.91 31.38
CA ILE A 691 1.53 33.33 32.68
C ILE A 691 1.84 31.83 32.57
N ARG A 692 2.95 31.41 33.17
CA ARG A 692 3.33 29.99 33.26
C ARG A 692 2.89 29.46 34.61
N ASP A 693 1.97 28.51 34.61
CA ASP A 693 1.71 27.69 35.78
C ASP A 693 2.92 26.77 36.00
N GLY A 694 3.52 26.81 37.18
CA GLY A 694 4.64 25.93 37.56
C GLY A 694 4.18 24.54 37.97
N GLY A 695 2.92 24.20 37.72
CA GLY A 695 2.18 23.00 38.15
C GLY A 695 3.02 21.72 38.14
N SER A 696 3.47 21.31 39.32
CA SER A 696 4.12 20.01 39.57
C SER A 696 3.13 18.84 39.62
N ASP A 697 1.85 19.11 39.39
CA ASP A 697 0.70 18.24 39.64
C ASP A 697 -0.24 18.07 38.43
N ILE A 698 0.09 18.67 37.28
CA ILE A 698 -0.73 18.61 36.06
C ILE A 698 -0.14 17.57 35.09
N VAL A 699 -1.00 16.67 34.62
CA VAL A 699 -0.66 15.62 33.65
C VAL A 699 -0.64 16.24 32.27
N ASP A 700 0.52 16.23 31.59
CA ASP A 700 0.73 16.80 30.24
C ASP A 700 -0.39 16.38 29.27
N GLY A 701 -1.31 17.31 28.99
CA GLY A 701 -2.35 17.17 27.99
C GLY A 701 -1.91 17.72 26.63
N PHE A 702 -2.51 17.23 25.54
CA PHE A 702 -2.23 17.64 24.16
C PHE A 702 -2.33 19.16 23.90
N ASP A 703 -3.01 19.92 24.76
CA ASP A 703 -3.22 21.36 24.59
C ASP A 703 -1.97 22.19 24.99
N GLU A 704 -1.06 21.68 25.83
CA GLU A 704 0.12 22.46 26.28
C GLU A 704 1.21 22.65 25.23
N GLU A 705 1.43 21.68 24.34
CA GLU A 705 2.44 21.81 23.26
C GLU A 705 2.02 22.89 22.24
N GLU A 706 0.74 22.94 21.85
CA GLU A 706 0.23 23.99 20.98
C GLU A 706 0.29 25.37 21.64
N ASP A 707 0.00 25.47 22.94
CA ASP A 707 0.08 26.73 23.67
C ASP A 707 1.54 27.18 23.87
N ARG A 708 2.50 26.26 24.00
CA ARG A 708 3.95 26.59 24.01
C ARG A 708 4.41 27.12 22.66
N GLU A 709 4.10 26.44 21.56
CA GLU A 709 4.47 26.88 20.20
C GLU A 709 3.87 28.26 19.85
N ARG A 710 2.61 28.49 20.24
CA ARG A 710 1.95 29.81 20.05
C ARG A 710 2.63 30.91 20.86
N ASN A 711 2.99 30.62 22.12
CA ASN A 711 3.66 31.59 22.98
C ASN A 711 5.08 31.94 22.50
N ASP A 712 5.81 30.95 21.98
CA ASP A 712 7.16 31.16 21.42
C ASP A 712 7.13 32.01 20.14
N MET A 713 6.05 31.94 19.35
CA MET A 713 5.87 32.78 18.15
C MET A 713 5.57 34.25 18.42
N ILE A 714 4.93 34.59 19.54
CA ILE A 714 4.49 35.98 19.82
C ILE A 714 5.70 36.88 20.12
N GLY A 715 6.82 36.35 20.60
CA GLY A 715 8.07 37.12 20.77
C GLY A 715 7.89 38.45 21.52
N SER A 716 8.35 39.55 20.90
CA SER A 716 8.22 40.94 21.38
C SER A 716 6.86 41.56 20.99
N LEU A 717 6.51 42.71 21.55
CA LEU A 717 5.21 43.35 21.28
C LEU A 717 5.04 43.68 19.79
N ASP A 718 6.01 44.34 19.17
CA ASP A 718 5.92 44.72 17.76
C ASP A 718 6.01 43.48 16.85
N HIS A 719 6.89 42.52 17.18
CA HIS A 719 6.98 41.26 16.43
C HIS A 719 5.67 40.45 16.48
N GLY A 720 5.04 40.35 17.65
CA GLY A 720 3.77 39.66 17.82
C GLY A 720 2.65 40.29 16.99
N LEU A 721 2.60 41.63 16.91
CA LEU A 721 1.62 42.34 16.08
C LEU A 721 1.84 42.06 14.59
N GLU A 722 3.11 42.05 14.14
CA GLU A 722 3.45 41.69 12.76
C GLU A 722 3.02 40.25 12.44
N VAL A 723 3.28 39.31 13.34
CA VAL A 723 2.88 37.91 13.21
C VAL A 723 1.36 37.79 13.11
N VAL A 724 0.62 38.39 14.05
CA VAL A 724 -0.85 38.33 14.08
C VAL A 724 -1.46 38.94 12.81
N TRP A 725 -0.95 40.10 12.37
CA TRP A 725 -1.42 40.77 11.16
C TRP A 725 -1.17 39.95 9.89
N ASN A 726 0.04 39.40 9.74
CA ASN A 726 0.39 38.60 8.57
C ASN A 726 -0.32 37.24 8.54
N HIS A 727 -0.79 36.74 9.68
CA HIS A 727 -1.69 35.60 9.73
C HIS A 727 -3.12 35.96 9.36
N PHE A 728 -3.60 37.15 9.74
CA PHE A 728 -4.97 37.60 9.45
C PHE A 728 -5.30 37.55 7.95
N LEU A 729 -4.49 38.19 7.11
CA LEU A 729 -4.77 38.33 5.67
C LEU A 729 -5.02 37.00 4.94
N PRO A 730 -4.09 36.02 4.95
CA PRO A 730 -4.29 34.73 4.28
C PRO A 730 -5.32 33.85 4.99
N ASN A 731 -5.44 33.92 6.32
CA ASN A 731 -6.40 33.09 7.05
C ASN A 731 -7.84 33.44 6.67
N ILE A 732 -8.14 34.73 6.59
CA ILE A 732 -9.48 35.22 6.27
C ILE A 732 -9.93 34.71 4.90
N ILE A 733 -9.09 34.83 3.87
CA ILE A 733 -9.46 34.40 2.51
C ILE A 733 -9.51 32.86 2.36
N ASN A 734 -8.61 32.11 3.02
CA ASN A 734 -8.65 30.64 3.01
C ASN A 734 -9.92 30.06 3.68
N LEU A 735 -10.53 30.83 4.58
CA LEU A 735 -11.79 30.51 5.22
C LEU A 735 -13.02 30.93 4.42
N CYS A 736 -12.84 31.50 3.22
CA CYS A 736 -13.93 31.87 2.32
C CYS A 736 -14.82 30.63 2.04
N PRO A 737 -16.16 30.80 2.06
CA PRO A 737 -17.10 29.71 1.87
C PRO A 737 -16.96 29.06 0.48
N ASN A 738 -17.39 27.80 0.37
CA ASN A 738 -17.56 27.11 -0.91
C ASN A 738 -19.05 27.00 -1.23
N ARG A 739 -19.39 26.87 -2.52
CA ARG A 739 -20.75 26.54 -2.97
C ARG A 739 -21.23 25.21 -2.37
N ARG A 740 -22.55 25.07 -2.21
CA ARG A 740 -23.18 23.93 -1.49
C ARG A 740 -22.90 22.59 -2.17
N ASN A 741 -22.98 22.54 -3.50
CA ASN A 741 -22.68 21.35 -4.26
C ASN A 741 -21.15 21.21 -4.37
N ALA A 742 -20.63 20.00 -4.11
CA ALA A 742 -19.21 19.72 -4.08
C ALA A 742 -18.53 19.89 -5.45
N ARG A 743 -19.28 19.79 -6.55
CA ARG A 743 -18.75 19.94 -7.92
C ARG A 743 -18.65 21.39 -8.39
N ASP A 744 -19.41 22.29 -7.79
CA ASP A 744 -19.39 23.69 -8.20
C ASP A 744 -18.05 24.32 -7.82
N SER A 745 -17.57 25.23 -8.67
CA SER A 745 -16.39 26.04 -8.41
C SER A 745 -16.52 26.79 -7.06
N PRO A 746 -15.41 26.99 -6.33
CA PRO A 746 -15.40 27.83 -5.14
C PRO A 746 -15.88 29.25 -5.46
N TYR A 747 -16.32 30.00 -4.43
CA TYR A 747 -16.61 31.42 -4.61
C TYR A 747 -15.32 32.24 -4.81
N CYS A 748 -14.21 31.82 -4.20
CA CYS A 748 -12.91 32.45 -4.37
C CYS A 748 -12.18 31.84 -5.57
N LEU A 749 -11.65 32.69 -6.45
CA LEU A 749 -10.96 32.30 -7.68
C LEU A 749 -9.43 32.17 -7.50
N LEU A 750 -8.89 32.55 -6.33
CA LEU A 750 -7.47 32.39 -6.05
C LEU A 750 -7.08 30.92 -5.97
N LYS A 751 -6.01 30.57 -6.71
CA LYS A 751 -5.43 29.23 -6.68
C LYS A 751 -4.61 29.01 -5.41
N LYS A 752 -4.32 27.73 -5.12
CA LYS A 752 -3.65 27.32 -3.89
C LYS A 752 -2.31 28.03 -3.66
N GLU A 753 -1.54 28.21 -4.72
CA GLU A 753 -0.22 28.87 -4.67
C GLU A 753 -0.38 30.35 -4.30
N ALA A 754 -1.36 31.03 -4.90
CA ALA A 754 -1.65 32.44 -4.62
C ALA A 754 -2.24 32.67 -3.22
N LEU A 755 -2.91 31.67 -2.62
CA LEU A 755 -3.48 31.77 -1.26
C LEU A 755 -2.42 31.77 -0.16
N ASP A 756 -1.24 31.25 -0.43
CA ASP A 756 -0.11 31.29 0.50
C ASP A 756 0.63 32.62 0.47
N GLU A 757 0.55 33.34 -0.65
CA GLU A 757 1.21 34.64 -0.90
C GLU A 757 0.28 35.86 -0.72
N VAL A 758 -0.85 35.68 -0.03
CA VAL A 758 -1.82 36.78 0.17
C VAL A 758 -1.25 37.87 1.07
N THR A 759 -1.12 39.07 0.51
CA THR A 759 -0.66 40.29 1.16
C THR A 759 -1.78 41.34 1.26
N ILE A 760 -1.45 42.54 1.74
CA ILE A 760 -2.42 43.63 1.94
C ILE A 760 -3.01 44.13 0.62
N GLU A 761 -2.25 44.03 -0.48
CA GLU A 761 -2.64 44.45 -1.83
C GLU A 761 -3.88 43.71 -2.32
N VAL A 762 -4.07 42.44 -1.94
CA VAL A 762 -5.27 41.66 -2.26
C VAL A 762 -6.53 42.32 -1.68
N TYR A 763 -6.42 42.89 -0.48
CA TYR A 763 -7.52 43.56 0.23
C TYR A 763 -7.69 45.04 -0.17
N GLN A 764 -6.73 45.60 -0.90
CA GLN A 764 -6.81 46.93 -1.55
C GLN A 764 -7.31 46.83 -3.00
N ASN A 765 -7.29 45.63 -3.60
CA ASN A 765 -7.78 45.42 -4.95
C ASN A 765 -9.32 45.46 -5.02
N LEU A 766 -9.88 46.47 -5.71
CA LEU A 766 -11.31 46.59 -5.98
C LEU A 766 -11.77 45.91 -7.28
N TYR A 767 -10.87 45.32 -8.06
CA TYR A 767 -11.21 44.44 -9.20
C TYR A 767 -11.60 43.05 -8.71
N LEU A 768 -12.71 43.00 -7.96
CA LEU A 768 -13.13 41.79 -7.25
C LEU A 768 -13.52 40.62 -8.16
N GLY A 769 -13.70 40.85 -9.47
CA GLY A 769 -13.90 39.79 -10.45
C GLY A 769 -12.69 38.86 -10.62
N GLU A 770 -11.49 39.27 -10.20
CA GLU A 770 -10.29 38.40 -10.17
C GLU A 770 -10.25 37.53 -8.90
N LEU A 771 -10.93 37.96 -7.84
CA LEU A 771 -10.89 37.32 -6.52
C LEU A 771 -12.11 36.43 -6.28
N PHE A 772 -13.26 36.82 -6.80
CA PHE A 772 -14.53 36.16 -6.56
C PHE A 772 -15.33 35.93 -7.84
N ASP A 773 -15.83 34.71 -7.98
CA ASP A 773 -16.85 34.35 -8.98
C ASP A 773 -18.19 35.01 -8.65
N ASP A 774 -18.57 34.98 -7.37
CA ASP A 774 -19.83 35.54 -6.88
C ASP A 774 -19.72 36.00 -5.42
N VAL A 775 -20.21 37.20 -5.13
CA VAL A 775 -20.21 37.80 -3.80
C VAL A 775 -21.38 38.77 -3.62
N GLN A 776 -21.87 38.88 -2.39
CA GLN A 776 -22.77 39.93 -1.94
C GLN A 776 -21.95 41.07 -1.35
N TRP A 777 -22.06 42.27 -1.90
CA TRP A 777 -21.26 43.42 -1.44
C TRP A 777 -22.15 44.62 -1.08
N CYS A 778 -21.75 45.37 -0.05
CA CYS A 778 -22.37 46.65 0.29
C CYS A 778 -21.28 47.73 0.47
N ARG A 779 -21.62 48.98 0.12
CA ARG A 779 -20.73 50.11 0.40
C ARG A 779 -20.93 50.53 1.85
N GLY A 780 -19.96 50.22 2.69
CA GLY A 780 -20.02 50.44 4.12
C GLY A 780 -19.89 51.91 4.50
N SER A 781 -20.72 52.37 5.42
CA SER A 781 -20.50 53.61 6.17
C SER A 781 -19.31 53.46 7.13
N ARG A 782 -18.76 54.59 7.61
CA ARG A 782 -17.69 54.58 8.64
C ARG A 782 -18.10 53.78 9.89
N LYS A 783 -19.38 53.87 10.28
CA LYS A 783 -19.93 53.14 11.43
C LYS A 783 -19.91 51.63 11.20
N GLU A 784 -20.30 51.17 10.00
CA GLU A 784 -20.30 49.75 9.67
C GLU A 784 -18.89 49.19 9.56
N TRP A 785 -17.95 49.92 8.96
CA TRP A 785 -16.54 49.54 8.93
C TRP A 785 -15.93 49.41 10.34
N ASN A 786 -16.25 50.33 11.24
CA ASN A 786 -15.83 50.23 12.65
C ASN A 786 -16.48 49.03 13.33
N GLN A 787 -17.76 48.77 13.09
CA GLN A 787 -18.43 47.60 13.65
C GLN A 787 -17.81 46.28 13.16
N VAL A 788 -17.48 46.16 11.87
CA VAL A 788 -16.80 44.98 11.33
C VAL A 788 -15.40 44.84 11.92
N PHE A 789 -14.68 45.94 12.09
CA PHE A 789 -13.39 45.96 12.78
C PHE A 789 -13.51 45.44 14.22
N ASP A 790 -14.47 45.95 15.00
CA ASP A 790 -14.71 45.53 16.39
C ASP A 790 -15.04 44.04 16.47
N LEU A 791 -15.69 43.49 15.45
CA LEU A 791 -15.98 42.05 15.38
C LEU A 791 -14.78 41.21 14.96
N LEU A 792 -13.84 41.72 14.16
CA LEU A 792 -12.64 40.99 13.74
C LEU A 792 -11.51 41.08 14.76
N TRP A 793 -11.44 42.21 15.46
CA TRP A 793 -10.42 42.62 16.42
C TRP A 793 -11.09 43.07 17.73
N PRO A 794 -11.59 42.13 18.55
CA PRO A 794 -12.26 42.46 19.80
C PRO A 794 -11.32 43.20 20.76
N ALA A 795 -11.89 44.07 21.60
CA ALA A 795 -11.12 44.79 22.61
C ALA A 795 -10.67 43.85 23.75
N LYS A 796 -9.72 44.29 24.58
CA LYS A 796 -9.25 43.50 25.72
C LYS A 796 -10.42 43.21 26.66
N GLY A 797 -10.53 41.96 27.09
CA GLY A 797 -11.65 41.47 27.92
C GLY A 797 -12.91 41.08 27.15
N GLU A 798 -13.02 41.38 25.86
CA GLU A 798 -14.14 40.94 25.03
C GLU A 798 -13.82 39.59 24.39
N LYS A 799 -14.40 38.51 24.92
CA LYS A 799 -14.30 37.17 24.34
C LYS A 799 -15.55 36.80 23.57
N LYS A 800 -15.39 36.25 22.37
CA LYS A 800 -16.52 35.69 21.61
C LYS A 800 -16.96 34.39 22.26
N THR A 801 -18.25 34.28 22.54
CA THR A 801 -18.85 33.09 23.18
C THR A 801 -19.88 32.43 22.26
N GLY A 802 -20.16 31.15 22.49
CA GLY A 802 -21.12 30.37 21.72
C GLY A 802 -20.53 29.64 20.52
N LYS A 803 -21.36 29.28 19.54
CA LYS A 803 -20.97 28.46 18.39
C LYS A 803 -20.32 29.32 17.30
N LEU A 804 -19.02 29.54 17.43
CA LEU A 804 -18.24 30.35 16.49
C LEU A 804 -17.90 29.58 15.21
N GLN A 805 -18.10 30.23 14.07
CA GLN A 805 -17.70 29.75 12.76
C GLN A 805 -16.52 30.60 12.26
N ASN A 806 -15.53 29.97 11.63
CA ASN A 806 -14.31 30.58 11.09
C ASN A 806 -13.31 31.09 12.16
N TYR A 807 -13.73 31.84 13.19
CA TYR A 807 -12.81 32.43 14.19
C TYR A 807 -11.85 31.42 14.85
N PRO A 808 -12.30 30.29 15.42
CA PRO A 808 -11.36 29.35 16.07
C PRO A 808 -10.47 28.60 15.08
N LYS A 809 -10.79 28.67 13.78
CA LYS A 809 -10.04 27.99 12.71
C LYS A 809 -9.00 28.89 12.07
N SER A 810 -9.11 30.21 12.26
CA SER A 810 -8.06 31.15 11.88
C SER A 810 -7.05 31.23 13.01
N VAL A 811 -5.78 31.03 12.70
CA VAL A 811 -4.64 31.15 13.62
C VAL A 811 -4.54 32.57 14.19
N TYR A 812 -4.85 33.60 13.40
CA TYR A 812 -4.73 34.99 13.87
C TYR A 812 -5.57 35.28 15.12
N TYR A 813 -6.77 34.68 15.24
CA TYR A 813 -7.72 35.04 16.28
C TYR A 813 -7.30 34.51 17.67
N PRO A 814 -6.93 33.22 17.85
CA PRO A 814 -6.32 32.75 19.09
C PRO A 814 -5.01 33.46 19.43
N LEU A 815 -4.17 33.79 18.45
CA LEU A 815 -2.94 34.56 18.69
C LEU A 815 -3.26 35.98 19.20
N TRP A 816 -4.25 36.65 18.60
CA TRP A 816 -4.73 37.95 19.07
C TRP A 816 -5.27 37.87 20.50
N GLU A 817 -6.10 36.87 20.83
CA GLU A 817 -6.61 36.68 22.19
C GLU A 817 -5.48 36.46 23.21
N ALA A 818 -4.54 35.57 22.92
CA ALA A 818 -3.39 35.29 23.80
C ALA A 818 -2.49 36.53 23.98
N MET A 819 -2.33 37.33 22.93
CA MET A 819 -1.56 38.56 22.99
C MET A 819 -2.25 39.64 23.81
N MET A 820 -3.58 39.80 23.64
CA MET A 820 -4.38 40.77 24.41
C MET A 820 -4.46 40.44 25.90
N GLU A 821 -4.37 39.17 26.28
CA GLU A 821 -4.28 38.74 27.69
C GLU A 821 -2.95 39.16 28.35
N ARG A 822 -1.89 39.32 27.56
CA ARG A 822 -0.54 39.69 28.02
C ARG A 822 -0.27 41.19 27.99
N MET A 823 -1.09 41.98 27.30
CA MET A 823 -0.93 43.43 27.24
C MET A 823 -1.60 44.10 28.44
N GLU A 824 -1.03 45.19 28.97
CA GLU A 824 -1.77 46.11 29.85
C GLU A 824 -2.89 46.82 29.08
N ASP A 825 -3.89 47.39 29.77
CA ASP A 825 -5.09 47.96 29.12
C ASP A 825 -4.76 49.11 28.15
N ASP A 826 -3.81 49.97 28.50
CA ASP A 826 -3.34 51.07 27.66
C ASP A 826 -2.53 50.58 26.45
N VAL A 827 -1.66 49.58 26.65
CA VAL A 827 -0.89 48.92 25.57
C VAL A 827 -1.84 48.21 24.59
N ALA A 828 -2.83 47.49 25.10
CA ALA A 828 -3.83 46.78 24.29
C ALA A 828 -4.67 47.75 23.46
N GLN A 829 -5.06 48.89 24.04
CA GLN A 829 -5.76 49.94 23.31
C GLN A 829 -4.88 50.51 22.19
N LYS A 830 -3.60 50.79 22.46
CA LYS A 830 -2.65 51.34 21.48
C LYS A 830 -2.33 50.35 20.35
N ALA A 831 -2.11 49.08 20.66
CA ALA A 831 -1.96 48.00 19.68
C ALA A 831 -3.17 47.92 18.75
N ARG A 832 -4.37 47.94 19.33
CA ARG A 832 -5.61 47.92 18.56
C ARG A 832 -5.79 49.18 17.69
N GLU A 833 -5.41 50.35 18.17
CA GLU A 833 -5.38 51.61 17.39
C GLU A 833 -4.44 51.49 16.17
N GLN A 834 -3.24 50.92 16.34
CA GLN A 834 -2.31 50.71 15.22
C GLN A 834 -2.86 49.73 14.18
N ILE A 835 -3.42 48.60 14.62
CA ILE A 835 -4.10 47.67 13.71
C ILE A 835 -5.28 48.35 13.01
N HIS A 836 -6.04 49.20 13.70
CA HIS A 836 -7.15 49.96 13.09
C HIS A 836 -6.65 50.90 12.00
N ASN A 837 -5.52 51.58 12.20
CA ASN A 837 -4.93 52.47 11.21
C ASN A 837 -4.59 51.71 9.92
N ILE A 838 -3.97 50.54 10.04
CA ILE A 838 -3.62 49.69 8.88
C ILE A 838 -4.88 49.09 8.25
N TYR A 839 -5.81 48.57 9.05
CA TYR A 839 -7.11 48.08 8.59
C TYR A 839 -7.91 49.15 7.82
N ASN A 840 -7.73 50.43 8.16
CA ASN A 840 -8.38 51.52 7.44
C ASN A 840 -7.83 51.73 6.02
N THR A 841 -6.68 51.15 5.68
CA THR A 841 -6.14 51.14 4.33
C THR A 841 -6.73 50.07 3.42
N LEU A 842 -7.48 49.11 3.96
CA LEU A 842 -8.13 48.05 3.18
C LEU A 842 -9.35 48.60 2.44
N ASP A 843 -9.53 48.22 1.17
CA ASP A 843 -10.66 48.66 0.35
C ASP A 843 -11.86 47.73 0.44
N TRP A 844 -11.64 46.47 0.81
CA TRP A 844 -12.69 45.50 1.07
C TRP A 844 -12.28 44.49 2.16
N VAL A 845 -13.27 43.95 2.88
CA VAL A 845 -13.10 42.85 3.86
C VAL A 845 -14.39 42.03 3.96
N PRO A 846 -14.38 40.82 4.56
CA PRO A 846 -15.62 40.11 4.86
C PRO A 846 -16.55 40.93 5.75
N TYR A 847 -17.85 40.87 5.51
CA TYR A 847 -18.85 41.46 6.42
C TYR A 847 -19.02 40.53 7.63
N ALA A 848 -18.07 40.61 8.57
CA ALA A 848 -18.03 39.75 9.74
C ALA A 848 -19.22 40.00 10.68
N LEU A 849 -19.70 38.94 11.32
CA LEU A 849 -20.74 38.94 12.33
C LEU A 849 -20.18 38.39 13.65
N CYS A 850 -20.94 38.52 14.74
CA CYS A 850 -20.50 38.03 16.06
C CYS A 850 -20.17 36.53 16.07
N ASP A 851 -20.92 35.71 15.33
CA ASP A 851 -20.79 34.25 15.31
C ASP A 851 -19.98 33.70 14.12
N ARG A 852 -19.64 34.53 13.11
CA ARG A 852 -18.95 34.08 11.89
C ARG A 852 -18.22 35.20 11.16
N ILE A 853 -17.06 34.88 10.58
CA ILE A 853 -16.34 35.80 9.67
C ILE A 853 -17.07 35.91 8.32
N TRP A 854 -17.48 34.77 7.76
CA TRP A 854 -18.15 34.73 6.45
C TRP A 854 -19.62 34.35 6.58
N SER A 855 -20.51 35.29 6.26
CA SER A 855 -21.93 35.02 6.06
C SER A 855 -22.23 34.75 4.58
N THR A 856 -23.03 33.72 4.30
CA THR A 856 -23.50 33.38 2.94
C THR A 856 -25.00 33.52 2.78
N ARG A 857 -25.71 33.94 3.84
CA ARG A 857 -27.17 34.06 3.78
C ARG A 857 -27.52 35.13 2.74
N PRO A 858 -28.56 34.95 1.91
CA PRO A 858 -29.02 36.01 1.01
C PRO A 858 -29.56 37.19 1.83
N GLU A 859 -29.15 38.42 1.49
CA GLU A 859 -29.71 39.67 2.03
C GLU A 859 -30.25 40.52 0.88
N PRO A 860 -31.55 40.47 0.58
CA PRO A 860 -32.11 41.26 -0.52
C PRO A 860 -32.10 42.76 -0.24
N ASN A 861 -31.98 43.18 1.03
CA ASN A 861 -31.99 44.58 1.44
C ASN A 861 -30.58 45.03 1.86
N GLY A 862 -29.93 45.86 1.05
CA GLY A 862 -28.67 46.53 1.39
C GLY A 862 -27.39 45.93 0.79
N PHE A 863 -27.45 44.73 0.20
CA PHE A 863 -26.34 44.14 -0.54
C PHE A 863 -26.65 44.04 -2.03
N ARG A 864 -25.62 44.24 -2.86
CA ARG A 864 -25.62 44.07 -4.31
C ARG A 864 -24.87 42.79 -4.67
N LYS A 865 -25.14 42.26 -5.85
CA LYS A 865 -24.54 41.00 -6.34
C LYS A 865 -23.98 41.20 -7.75
N ASN A 866 -22.90 40.51 -8.09
CA ASN A 866 -22.13 40.74 -9.31
C ASN A 866 -22.33 39.68 -10.41
N SER A 867 -22.61 38.44 -10.04
CA SER A 867 -22.60 37.26 -10.95
C SER A 867 -23.82 37.11 -11.88
N GLY A 868 -24.80 38.02 -11.82
CA GLY A 868 -26.09 37.84 -12.49
C GLY A 868 -26.96 36.72 -11.90
N HIS A 869 -26.48 35.98 -10.89
CA HIS A 869 -27.30 35.02 -10.15
C HIS A 869 -28.43 35.73 -9.36
N PRO A 870 -29.56 35.03 -9.08
CA PRO A 870 -30.66 35.61 -8.31
C PRO A 870 -30.19 36.19 -6.97
N ALA A 871 -30.79 37.30 -6.55
CA ALA A 871 -30.48 37.94 -5.26
C ALA A 871 -30.74 37.02 -4.04
N THR A 872 -31.58 35.98 -4.22
CA THR A 872 -31.88 34.96 -3.22
C THR A 872 -30.84 33.84 -3.16
N ALA A 873 -29.91 33.75 -4.11
CA ALA A 873 -28.88 32.73 -4.12
C ALA A 873 -27.74 33.08 -3.13
N PRO A 874 -27.27 32.12 -2.33
CA PRO A 874 -26.22 32.35 -1.34
C PRO A 874 -24.91 32.77 -2.04
N ALA A 875 -24.17 33.68 -1.41
CA ALA A 875 -22.79 34.04 -1.76
C ALA A 875 -22.13 34.73 -0.55
N PRO A 876 -20.80 34.65 -0.39
CA PRO A 876 -20.10 35.35 0.69
C PRO A 876 -20.46 36.84 0.75
N ARG A 877 -20.53 37.42 1.95
CA ARG A 877 -20.79 38.84 2.15
C ARG A 877 -19.50 39.61 2.42
N ILE A 878 -19.33 40.75 1.75
CA ILE A 878 -18.21 41.67 1.94
C ILE A 878 -18.71 43.10 2.13
N ILE A 879 -17.90 43.92 2.79
CA ILE A 879 -18.04 45.38 2.86
C ILE A 879 -16.94 46.02 2.03
N VAL A 880 -17.28 47.07 1.29
CA VAL A 880 -16.34 47.78 0.40
C VAL A 880 -16.35 49.28 0.69
N ARG A 881 -15.23 49.98 0.45
CA ARG A 881 -15.13 51.45 0.59
C ARG A 881 -15.66 52.20 -0.63
N ALA A 882 -15.35 51.66 -1.81
CA ALA A 882 -15.80 52.18 -3.09
C ALA A 882 -16.51 51.09 -3.91
N THR A 883 -17.17 51.49 -4.99
CA THR A 883 -17.86 50.57 -5.88
C THR A 883 -16.84 49.62 -6.53
N PRO A 884 -16.97 48.29 -6.36
CA PRO A 884 -16.03 47.34 -6.93
C PRO A 884 -16.21 47.25 -8.44
N GLN A 885 -15.12 46.92 -9.12
CA GLN A 885 -15.08 46.72 -10.56
C GLN A 885 -15.17 45.23 -10.87
N TRP A 886 -15.91 44.90 -11.92
CA TRP A 886 -16.14 43.52 -12.37
C TRP A 886 -15.70 43.42 -13.82
N VAL A 887 -14.94 42.39 -14.16
CA VAL A 887 -14.58 42.12 -15.56
C VAL A 887 -15.86 41.68 -16.27
N CYS A 888 -16.31 42.42 -17.29
CA CYS A 888 -17.38 41.98 -18.16
C CYS A 888 -16.89 40.78 -18.96
N SER A 889 -17.27 39.55 -18.57
CA SER A 889 -16.98 38.31 -19.29
C SER A 889 -17.80 38.16 -20.58
N SER A 890 -18.00 39.24 -21.33
CA SER A 890 -18.77 39.26 -22.58
C SER A 890 -17.89 39.70 -23.75
N LEU A 891 -16.75 39.03 -23.94
CA LEU A 891 -15.89 39.14 -25.13
C LEU A 891 -14.89 37.96 -25.23
N ILE A 892 -15.38 36.72 -25.16
CA ILE A 892 -14.70 35.56 -25.78
C ILE A 892 -15.77 34.74 -26.49
N ILE A 893 -16.19 35.24 -27.65
CA ILE A 893 -16.71 34.43 -28.75
C ILE A 893 -15.92 34.88 -29.98
N VAL A 894 -14.84 34.17 -30.28
CA VAL A 894 -14.41 33.73 -31.62
C VAL A 894 -13.64 32.44 -31.44
#